data_AF-A0A941CZE2-F1
#
_entry.id   AF-A0A941CZE2-F1
#
_cell.length_a   1.000
_cell.length_b   1.000
_cell.length_c   1.000
_cell.angle_alpha   90.00
_cell.angle_beta   90.00
_cell.angle_gamma   90.00
#
_symmetry.space_group_name_H-M   'P 1'
#
loop_
_entity.id
_entity.type
_entity.pdbx_description
1 polymer ?
#
loop_
_entity_poly.entity_id
_entity_poly.type
_entity_poly.pdbx_seq_one_letter_code
_entity_poly.pdbx_strand_id
1 'polypeptide(L)'
;MATLNITPRTMIEMIYGPNFEGFIALWERQGKTTQFFSAARLEQLEQEIERLAPTNDLYVGVATQEQDLGPRSRGKASTTVTVGSFFADIDFASSKEGHKAYPPDEETALRVLDGFVHRPTMVFWTGNGLHAHWVFNQPLSFEDARGRKAHEASRRAFARELSRAFKAEGYEIDAVYDLARVCRIPRTYNHKSKPPKPVETIIFDPNARIDPALYETLAAREKRSGARREAPPARHDRIRQRCGWYAHYTGPGAAHCPEPDWYALASITSRTIDGEQNFHAYSRQHPGYDEREATAKYARGLSEAGPRTCQAVRDGGNEQFCDQCPAWEKITSPIELGRAYHAGERGPVAMGFTSHGDYALLDQQRQILLLLSANQLLDHRTLLGLADRGFWEASFPHDRRGYDAQAAGEALIAACKARGPFDPAKVRGRGVWLESDRVIVNLGDKIPDDTKYVYLCFEPLDVPISTGFPADRLLALLRKFPWRHPQDALLLFGWLAVAAICGALPWRPHSFVYGPPNSGKTTIHGLVSDILYPLGLPADGQSTEAGIRQNLGPDSRAVILDEFETDHRQERLAAVMRFARSASSAQVPVLRGTQSGQALQYSVRTSLFFSAVNVGKMSPADETRVLMLELVAHGDDPEAGRTITRERQFFASMGPLWCSWMVKNVGHIAGAIAAFEVALARENSRHRTNMSTLLAGAYVALHGRLPTPEEAEKWVSDAAGAVRLHAQSHERDDAGDALSHLLGYLVSDNNGITFPLGHWIACDLAAHKGSKRPNDLGEPGRIVAIHDMRFSPESEREGLMIRHGSPAIDRVFQGTKWANGGWIRALGQIPGAFTPTNPMRFPNTPGKVRAVGLSLDLIPPPLDYRPNTEDY
;
A
#
# COMPACT_ATOMS: atom_id res chain seq x y z
N MET A 1 -42.80 36.87 41.02
CA MET A 1 -43.30 35.52 40.67
C MET A 1 -43.44 34.75 41.98
N ALA A 2 -44.64 34.32 42.33
CA ALA A 2 -44.85 33.52 43.55
C ALA A 2 -44.01 32.23 43.43
N THR A 3 -43.12 32.00 44.38
CA THR A 3 -42.25 30.82 44.43
C THR A 3 -43.13 29.56 44.48
N LEU A 4 -43.10 28.75 43.42
CA LEU A 4 -43.68 27.41 43.36
C LEU A 4 -42.89 26.47 44.28
N ASN A 5 -42.92 26.72 45.59
CA ASN A 5 -42.03 26.05 46.54
C ASN A 5 -42.68 24.79 47.09
N ILE A 6 -42.60 23.69 46.36
CA ILE A 6 -43.17 22.40 46.80
C ILE A 6 -42.36 21.80 47.96
N THR A 7 -43.03 21.08 48.85
CA THR A 7 -42.38 20.39 49.98
C THR A 7 -41.76 19.05 49.54
N PRO A 8 -40.79 18.49 50.29
CA PRO A 8 -40.30 17.13 50.05
C PRO A 8 -41.43 16.10 50.02
N ARG A 9 -42.41 16.25 50.92
CA ARG A 9 -43.61 15.41 50.95
C ARG A 9 -44.43 15.54 49.67
N THR A 10 -44.68 16.76 49.21
CA THR A 10 -45.42 17.03 47.97
C THR A 10 -44.73 16.37 46.77
N MET A 11 -43.41 16.45 46.67
CA MET A 11 -42.64 15.79 45.61
C MET A 11 -42.84 14.26 45.62
N ILE A 12 -42.80 13.63 46.79
CA ILE A 12 -42.94 12.18 46.92
C ILE A 12 -44.38 11.72 46.63
N GLU A 13 -45.37 12.41 47.19
CA GLU A 13 -46.79 12.13 46.92
C GLU A 13 -47.13 12.36 45.44
N MET A 14 -46.50 13.34 44.80
CA MET A 14 -46.65 13.59 43.37
C MET A 14 -46.13 12.42 42.53
N ILE A 15 -44.96 11.86 42.88
CA ILE A 15 -44.30 10.78 42.11
C ILE A 15 -44.98 9.44 42.37
N TYR A 16 -45.24 9.07 43.62
CA TYR A 16 -45.64 7.71 43.99
C TYR A 16 -47.08 7.61 44.51
N GLY A 17 -47.77 8.73 44.72
CA GLY A 17 -49.07 8.76 45.39
C GLY A 17 -48.97 8.74 46.91
N PRO A 18 -50.06 9.06 47.64
CA PRO A 18 -50.06 9.15 49.10
C PRO A 18 -49.96 7.79 49.82
N ASN A 19 -50.26 6.69 49.12
CA ASN A 19 -50.28 5.32 49.66
C ASN A 19 -49.36 4.37 48.87
N PHE A 20 -48.14 4.82 48.55
CA PHE A 20 -47.22 4.03 47.75
C PHE A 20 -46.73 2.76 48.44
N GLU A 21 -46.40 1.75 47.64
CA GLU A 21 -45.87 0.48 48.09
C GLU A 21 -44.34 0.51 48.27
N GLY A 22 -43.86 -0.13 49.34
CA GLY A 22 -42.44 -0.23 49.68
C GLY A 22 -41.91 0.96 50.49
N PHE A 23 -40.60 1.15 50.44
CA PHE A 23 -39.87 2.14 51.23
C PHE A 23 -39.05 3.07 50.35
N ILE A 24 -39.17 4.39 50.57
CA ILE A 24 -38.32 5.40 49.91
C ILE A 24 -37.02 5.57 50.70
N ALA A 25 -35.88 5.56 50.01
CA ALA A 25 -34.56 5.73 50.62
C ALA A 25 -34.21 7.23 50.71
N LEU A 26 -33.99 7.75 51.91
CA LEU A 26 -33.34 9.04 52.18
C LEU A 26 -31.85 8.79 52.40
N TRP A 27 -31.02 9.26 51.47
CA TRP A 27 -29.56 9.15 51.54
C TRP A 27 -28.91 10.46 51.96
N GLU A 28 -28.10 10.38 53.01
CA GLU A 28 -27.33 11.45 53.60
C GLU A 28 -25.85 11.22 53.26
N ARG A 29 -25.23 12.17 52.54
CA ARG A 29 -23.93 11.92 51.90
C ARG A 29 -22.72 12.06 52.84
N GLN A 30 -22.76 12.97 53.81
CA GLN A 30 -21.63 13.32 54.67
C GLN A 30 -21.33 12.18 55.67
N GLY A 31 -22.34 11.66 56.34
CA GLY A 31 -22.31 10.45 57.17
C GLY A 31 -22.42 9.16 56.37
N LYS A 32 -22.74 9.24 55.06
CA LYS A 32 -22.93 8.09 54.15
C LYS A 32 -23.98 7.11 54.68
N THR A 33 -25.03 7.64 55.29
CA THR A 33 -26.12 6.86 55.90
C THR A 33 -27.38 6.89 55.04
N THR A 34 -28.19 5.84 55.13
CA THR A 34 -29.49 5.74 54.44
C THR A 34 -30.57 5.41 55.46
N GLN A 35 -31.72 6.06 55.36
CA GLN A 35 -32.91 5.79 56.15
C GLN A 35 -34.09 5.49 55.21
N PHE A 36 -34.96 4.56 55.60
CA PHE A 36 -36.07 4.08 54.77
C PHE A 36 -37.42 4.46 55.37
N PHE A 37 -38.29 5.05 54.56
CA PHE A 37 -39.60 5.54 55.01
C PHE A 37 -40.72 4.96 54.13
N SER A 38 -41.76 4.42 54.76
CA SER A 38 -42.99 4.02 54.07
C SER A 38 -43.96 5.20 53.93
N ALA A 39 -45.03 5.03 53.15
CA ALA A 39 -46.07 6.05 52.97
C ALA A 39 -46.65 6.57 54.30
N ALA A 40 -46.81 5.71 55.30
CA ALA A 40 -47.31 6.08 56.63
C ALA A 40 -46.32 6.92 57.47
N ARG A 41 -45.06 7.06 57.04
CA ARG A 41 -44.00 7.77 57.77
C ARG A 41 -43.45 8.98 57.01
N LEU A 42 -44.20 9.52 56.04
CA LEU A 42 -43.77 10.69 55.27
C LEU A 42 -43.59 11.96 56.13
N GLU A 43 -44.36 12.11 57.20
CA GLU A 43 -44.17 13.22 58.13
C GLU A 43 -42.83 13.13 58.87
N GLN A 44 -42.42 11.91 59.25
CA GLN A 44 -41.11 11.67 59.88
C GLN A 44 -39.96 11.92 58.89
N LEU A 45 -40.15 11.57 57.61
CA LEU A 45 -39.19 11.86 56.56
C LEU A 45 -38.98 13.38 56.40
N GLU A 46 -40.05 14.17 56.40
CA GLU A 46 -39.98 15.62 56.26
C GLU A 46 -39.26 16.28 57.45
N GLN A 47 -39.58 15.87 58.68
CA GLN A 47 -38.87 16.32 59.89
C GLN A 47 -37.38 16.00 59.85
N GLU A 48 -37.02 14.80 59.35
CA GLU A 48 -35.63 14.39 59.26
C GLU A 48 -34.86 15.18 58.18
N ILE A 49 -35.51 15.50 57.06
CA ILE A 49 -34.96 16.37 56.02
C ILE A 49 -34.71 17.77 56.57
N GLU A 50 -35.68 18.36 57.27
CA GLU A 50 -35.54 19.69 57.89
C GLU A 50 -34.39 19.74 58.90
N ARG A 51 -34.24 18.68 59.70
CA ARG A 51 -33.16 18.56 60.69
C ARG A 51 -31.77 18.45 60.04
N LEU A 52 -31.65 17.72 58.93
CA LEU A 52 -30.36 17.41 58.31
C LEU A 52 -29.93 18.39 57.21
N ALA A 53 -30.88 19.04 56.52
CA ALA A 53 -30.62 19.89 55.36
C ALA A 53 -29.63 21.06 55.61
N PRO A 54 -29.59 21.72 56.79
CA PRO A 54 -28.67 22.83 57.03
C PRO A 54 -27.19 22.46 56.97
N THR A 55 -26.84 21.19 57.15
CA THR A 55 -25.43 20.74 57.24
C THR A 55 -25.08 19.60 56.29
N ASN A 56 -26.07 18.92 55.68
CA ASN A 56 -25.85 17.73 54.87
C ASN A 56 -26.45 17.81 53.46
N ASP A 57 -25.79 17.15 52.51
CA ASP A 57 -26.29 16.89 51.16
C ASP A 57 -27.27 15.71 51.23
N LEU A 58 -28.55 15.98 51.02
CA LEU A 58 -29.62 14.97 51.06
C LEU A 58 -30.14 14.60 49.67
N TYR A 59 -30.54 13.34 49.53
CA TYR A 59 -31.10 12.79 48.30
C TYR A 59 -32.19 11.76 48.61
N VAL A 60 -33.18 11.62 47.73
CA VAL A 60 -34.16 10.51 47.77
C VAL A 60 -33.97 9.56 46.59
N GLY A 61 -34.28 8.27 46.77
CA GLY A 61 -34.29 7.30 45.68
C GLY A 61 -35.31 7.62 44.59
N VAL A 62 -35.00 7.27 43.33
CA VAL A 62 -35.94 7.40 42.20
C VAL A 62 -36.90 6.21 42.06
N ALA A 63 -36.83 5.26 43.01
CA ALA A 63 -37.72 4.12 43.11
C ALA A 63 -37.83 3.64 44.57
N THR A 64 -38.97 3.04 44.94
CA THR A 64 -39.15 2.43 46.27
C THR A 64 -38.53 1.04 46.33
N GLN A 65 -38.14 0.61 47.53
CA GLN A 65 -37.52 -0.69 47.81
C GLN A 65 -38.47 -1.60 48.57
N GLU A 66 -38.31 -2.92 48.41
CA GLU A 66 -39.20 -3.94 49.01
C GLU A 66 -39.16 -3.97 50.54
N GLN A 67 -38.04 -3.55 51.13
CA GLN A 67 -37.84 -3.52 52.57
C GLN A 67 -36.82 -2.44 52.96
N ASP A 68 -36.69 -2.19 54.26
CA ASP A 68 -35.54 -1.48 54.81
C ASP A 68 -34.27 -2.33 54.60
N LEU A 69 -33.32 -1.79 53.84
CA LEU A 69 -32.07 -2.46 53.46
C LEU A 69 -30.88 -2.08 54.37
N GLY A 70 -31.16 -1.35 55.45
CA GLY A 70 -30.17 -0.91 56.42
C GLY A 70 -29.34 0.31 55.98
N PRO A 71 -28.52 0.86 56.89
CA PRO A 71 -27.98 2.22 56.77
C PRO A 71 -26.90 2.41 55.70
N ARG A 72 -26.38 1.34 55.10
CA ARG A 72 -25.30 1.40 54.11
C ARG A 72 -25.73 1.04 52.68
N SER A 73 -27.02 0.79 52.48
CA SER A 73 -27.58 0.44 51.18
C SER A 73 -28.60 1.47 50.74
N ARG A 74 -28.54 1.87 49.47
CA ARG A 74 -29.53 2.78 48.84
C ARG A 74 -30.58 2.03 48.01
N GLY A 75 -30.51 0.70 47.97
CA GLY A 75 -31.31 -0.13 47.07
C GLY A 75 -30.55 -0.60 45.82
N LYS A 76 -31.09 -1.62 45.17
CA LYS A 76 -30.65 -2.16 43.88
C LYS A 76 -31.85 -2.22 42.93
N ALA A 77 -31.59 -2.28 41.63
CA ALA A 77 -32.65 -2.53 40.64
C ALA A 77 -33.45 -3.82 40.94
N SER A 78 -32.79 -4.85 41.49
CA SER A 78 -33.41 -6.13 41.85
C SER A 78 -34.29 -6.10 43.10
N THR A 79 -34.24 -5.03 43.91
CA THR A 79 -35.03 -4.86 45.15
C THR A 79 -36.07 -3.74 45.00
N THR A 80 -36.21 -3.19 43.79
CA THR A 80 -37.15 -2.12 43.48
C THR A 80 -38.58 -2.65 43.37
N VAL A 81 -39.55 -1.94 43.96
CA VAL A 81 -40.98 -2.28 43.96
C VAL A 81 -41.80 -1.31 43.14
N THR A 82 -41.68 0.00 43.41
CA THR A 82 -42.50 1.01 42.73
C THR A 82 -41.65 2.09 42.06
N VAL A 83 -42.03 2.49 40.85
CA VAL A 83 -41.48 3.65 40.13
C VAL A 83 -42.59 4.59 39.69
N GLY A 84 -42.36 5.89 39.83
CA GLY A 84 -43.40 6.89 39.55
C GLY A 84 -43.01 7.97 38.54
N SER A 85 -41.77 7.99 38.04
CA SER A 85 -41.34 8.99 37.07
C SER A 85 -40.14 8.53 36.23
N PHE A 86 -40.03 9.07 35.00
CA PHE A 86 -38.73 9.16 34.34
C PHE A 86 -37.94 10.31 34.98
N PHE A 87 -36.64 10.10 35.15
CA PHE A 87 -35.75 11.03 35.83
C PHE A 87 -34.54 11.34 34.95
N ALA A 88 -34.16 12.62 34.87
CA ALA A 88 -32.94 13.07 34.21
C ALA A 88 -32.10 13.97 35.13
N ASP A 89 -30.78 13.77 35.05
CA ASP A 89 -29.74 14.53 35.75
C ASP A 89 -28.96 15.31 34.68
N ILE A 90 -29.20 16.63 34.60
CA ILE A 90 -28.70 17.50 33.54
C ILE A 90 -27.66 18.45 34.15
N ASP A 91 -26.38 18.08 34.05
CA ASP A 91 -25.27 18.90 34.53
C ASP A 91 -24.94 20.05 33.56
N PHE A 92 -24.54 21.21 34.09
CA PHE A 92 -24.04 22.32 33.28
C PHE A 92 -22.53 22.21 33.02
N ALA A 93 -22.05 22.81 31.92
CA ALA A 93 -20.64 22.81 31.55
C ALA A 93 -19.71 23.31 32.67
N SER A 94 -20.17 24.26 33.48
CA SER A 94 -19.42 24.80 34.63
C SER A 94 -19.23 23.81 35.79
N SER A 95 -19.87 22.64 35.76
CA SER A 95 -19.93 21.70 36.87
C SER A 95 -19.15 20.40 36.67
N LYS A 96 -18.66 20.12 35.45
CA LYS A 96 -17.93 18.90 35.09
C LYS A 96 -16.78 19.20 34.13
N GLU A 97 -15.55 18.86 34.52
CA GLU A 97 -14.41 18.79 33.59
C GLU A 97 -14.55 17.53 32.73
N GLY A 98 -14.89 17.69 31.45
CA GLY A 98 -15.02 16.57 30.51
C GLY A 98 -15.11 17.01 29.06
N HIS A 99 -14.92 16.06 28.15
CA HIS A 99 -14.94 16.29 26.69
C HIS A 99 -16.35 16.43 26.08
N LYS A 100 -17.41 16.26 26.89
CA LYS A 100 -18.80 16.35 26.43
C LYS A 100 -19.26 17.80 26.38
N ALA A 101 -20.02 18.16 25.35
CA ALA A 101 -20.60 19.50 25.20
C ALA A 101 -21.85 19.67 26.11
N TYR A 102 -21.67 19.74 27.43
CA TYR A 102 -22.79 19.97 28.35
C TYR A 102 -23.46 21.32 28.09
N PRO A 103 -24.78 21.46 28.38
CA PRO A 103 -25.47 22.75 28.28
C PRO A 103 -24.75 23.80 29.14
N PRO A 104 -24.59 25.05 28.65
CA PRO A 104 -23.80 26.06 29.33
C PRO A 104 -24.48 26.59 30.61
N ASP A 105 -25.81 26.66 30.61
CA ASP A 105 -26.61 27.29 31.66
C ASP A 105 -28.05 26.72 31.75
N GLU A 106 -28.78 27.20 32.75
CA GLU A 106 -30.17 26.86 33.02
C GLU A 106 -31.11 27.24 31.88
N GLU A 107 -30.97 28.45 31.34
CA GLU A 107 -31.83 28.95 30.26
C GLU A 107 -31.76 28.05 29.03
N THR A 108 -30.55 27.61 28.66
CA THR A 108 -30.35 26.69 27.54
C THR A 108 -30.97 25.33 27.81
N ALA A 109 -30.74 24.75 29.00
CA ALA A 109 -31.31 23.45 29.35
C ALA A 109 -32.85 23.50 29.39
N LEU A 110 -33.45 24.55 29.92
CA LEU A 110 -34.91 24.74 29.95
C LEU A 110 -35.49 24.91 28.54
N ARG A 111 -34.79 25.59 27.63
CA ARG A 111 -35.20 25.74 26.23
C ARG A 111 -35.29 24.39 25.52
N VAL A 112 -34.28 23.53 25.69
CA VAL A 112 -34.29 22.17 25.14
C VAL A 112 -35.44 21.35 25.75
N LEU A 113 -35.69 21.49 27.05
CA LEU A 113 -36.79 20.81 27.73
C LEU A 113 -38.18 21.29 27.29
N ASP A 114 -38.36 22.57 26.96
CA ASP A 114 -39.62 23.09 26.42
C ASP A 114 -39.89 22.61 25.00
N GLY A 115 -38.83 22.40 24.20
CA GLY A 115 -38.90 21.80 22.87
C GLY A 115 -39.01 20.26 22.87
N PHE A 116 -38.86 19.61 24.02
CA PHE A 116 -38.97 18.16 24.11
C PHE A 116 -40.44 17.71 24.01
N VAL A 117 -40.68 16.56 23.36
CA VAL A 117 -42.02 16.05 23.03
C VAL A 117 -42.95 15.91 24.26
N HIS A 118 -42.39 15.75 25.45
CA HIS A 118 -43.14 15.73 26.70
C HIS A 118 -42.60 16.78 27.66
N ARG A 119 -43.48 17.65 28.15
CA ARG A 119 -43.12 18.64 29.17
C ARG A 119 -42.82 17.95 30.51
N PRO A 120 -41.76 18.37 31.24
CA PRO A 120 -41.48 17.83 32.56
C PRO A 120 -42.54 18.27 33.58
N THR A 121 -42.92 17.37 34.48
CA THR A 121 -43.85 17.64 35.60
C THR A 121 -43.17 18.51 36.66
N MET A 122 -41.91 18.20 36.97
CA MET A 122 -41.11 18.91 37.96
C MET A 122 -39.71 19.12 37.44
N VAL A 123 -39.17 20.32 37.63
CA VAL A 123 -37.76 20.63 37.39
C VAL A 123 -37.20 21.36 38.60
N PHE A 124 -36.11 20.84 39.14
CA PHE A 124 -35.39 21.42 40.26
C PHE A 124 -34.02 21.93 39.82
N TRP A 125 -33.72 23.17 40.20
CA TRP A 125 -32.36 23.69 40.20
C TRP A 125 -31.57 23.06 41.35
N THR A 126 -30.45 22.41 41.04
CA THR A 126 -29.65 21.68 42.04
C THR A 126 -28.36 22.40 42.45
N GLY A 127 -28.16 23.62 41.96
CA GLY A 127 -26.96 24.41 42.16
C GLY A 127 -25.95 24.36 41.01
N ASN A 128 -25.84 23.21 40.34
CA ASN A 128 -24.84 22.95 39.29
C ASN A 128 -25.44 22.33 38.01
N GLY A 129 -26.77 22.23 37.96
CA GLY A 129 -27.52 21.53 36.92
C GLY A 129 -28.99 21.41 37.30
N LEU A 130 -29.76 20.71 36.46
CA LEU A 130 -31.19 20.47 36.63
C LEU A 130 -31.50 19.01 36.92
N HIS A 131 -32.42 18.78 37.84
CA HIS A 131 -33.07 17.49 38.02
C HIS A 131 -34.50 17.59 37.49
N ALA A 132 -34.81 16.81 36.44
CA ALA A 132 -36.13 16.83 35.80
C ALA A 132 -36.86 15.50 36.01
N HIS A 133 -38.15 15.59 36.33
CA HIS A 133 -39.05 14.46 36.52
C HIS A 133 -40.26 14.55 35.57
N TRP A 134 -40.54 13.46 34.87
CA TRP A 134 -41.78 13.24 34.13
C TRP A 134 -42.58 12.17 34.86
N VAL A 135 -43.55 12.62 35.64
CA VAL A 135 -44.36 11.78 36.52
C VAL A 135 -45.38 10.98 35.71
N PHE A 136 -45.52 9.70 36.03
CA PHE A 136 -46.42 8.80 35.34
C PHE A 136 -47.88 9.13 35.63
N ASN A 137 -48.76 8.83 34.67
CA ASN A 137 -50.21 8.86 34.87
C ASN A 137 -50.64 8.01 36.09
N GLN A 138 -49.99 6.86 36.31
CA GLN A 138 -50.07 6.04 37.50
C GLN A 138 -48.69 5.45 37.85
N PRO A 139 -48.31 5.37 39.14
CA PRO A 139 -47.11 4.66 39.56
C PRO A 139 -47.16 3.18 39.13
N LEU A 140 -46.01 2.63 38.74
CA LEU A 140 -45.89 1.23 38.35
C LEU A 140 -45.30 0.42 39.50
N SER A 141 -46.07 -0.54 40.01
CA SER A 141 -45.58 -1.59 40.92
C SER A 141 -45.12 -2.81 40.14
N PHE A 142 -44.06 -3.47 40.62
CA PHE A 142 -43.50 -4.66 39.99
C PHE A 142 -43.72 -5.92 40.83
N GLU A 143 -44.44 -6.89 40.27
CA GLU A 143 -44.66 -8.20 40.92
C GLU A 143 -43.49 -9.19 40.65
N ASP A 144 -42.73 -8.99 39.57
CA ASP A 144 -41.67 -9.92 39.15
C ASP A 144 -40.43 -9.23 38.53
N ALA A 145 -39.39 -10.02 38.22
CA ALA A 145 -38.18 -9.53 37.56
C ALA A 145 -38.42 -9.12 36.09
N ARG A 146 -39.48 -9.62 35.45
CA ARG A 146 -39.78 -9.37 34.04
C ARG A 146 -40.35 -7.96 33.85
N GLY A 147 -41.27 -7.54 34.71
CA GLY A 147 -41.81 -6.17 34.76
C GLY A 147 -40.71 -5.14 34.98
N ARG A 148 -39.79 -5.41 35.92
CA ARG A 148 -38.61 -4.55 36.16
C ARG A 148 -37.73 -4.38 34.93
N LYS A 149 -37.42 -5.48 34.23
CA LYS A 149 -36.57 -5.47 33.02
C LYS A 149 -37.27 -4.79 31.83
N ALA A 150 -38.58 -4.96 31.70
CA ALA A 150 -39.38 -4.28 30.68
C ALA A 150 -39.38 -2.76 30.90
N HIS A 151 -39.57 -2.32 32.14
CA HIS A 151 -39.53 -0.91 32.48
C HIS A 151 -38.11 -0.31 32.38
N GLU A 152 -37.07 -1.04 32.75
CA GLU A 152 -35.69 -0.57 32.52
C GLU A 152 -35.42 -0.30 31.03
N ALA A 153 -36.00 -1.09 30.13
CA ALA A 153 -35.91 -0.86 28.69
C ALA A 153 -36.65 0.42 28.25
N SER A 154 -37.82 0.73 28.82
CA SER A 154 -38.53 1.98 28.53
C SER A 154 -37.81 3.21 29.08
N ARG A 155 -37.22 3.13 30.29
CA ARG A 155 -36.35 4.19 30.84
C ARG A 155 -35.15 4.48 29.95
N ARG A 156 -34.50 3.43 29.42
CA ARG A 156 -33.40 3.56 28.46
C ARG A 156 -33.87 4.20 27.15
N ALA A 157 -35.05 3.86 26.65
CA ALA A 157 -35.62 4.47 25.45
C ALA A 157 -35.92 5.96 25.68
N PHE A 158 -36.53 6.30 26.83
CA PHE A 158 -36.79 7.68 27.22
C PHE A 158 -35.50 8.51 27.34
N ALA A 159 -34.50 8.00 28.07
CA ALA A 159 -33.21 8.67 28.24
C ALA A 159 -32.51 8.90 26.89
N ARG A 160 -32.63 7.98 25.93
CA ARG A 160 -32.10 8.15 24.57
C ARG A 160 -32.82 9.26 23.80
N GLU A 161 -34.15 9.30 23.84
CA GLU A 161 -34.92 10.38 23.19
C GLU A 161 -34.56 11.74 23.77
N LEU A 162 -34.42 11.84 25.09
CA LEU A 162 -33.99 13.07 25.74
C LEU A 162 -32.55 13.45 25.33
N SER A 163 -31.60 12.50 25.32
CA SER A 163 -30.25 12.76 24.82
C SER A 163 -30.23 13.16 23.34
N ARG A 164 -31.13 12.63 22.50
CA ARG A 164 -31.28 13.04 21.09
C ARG A 164 -31.75 14.49 20.98
N ALA A 165 -32.71 14.91 21.82
CA ALA A 165 -33.18 16.29 21.86
C ALA A 165 -32.05 17.28 22.24
N PHE A 166 -31.26 16.96 23.27
CA PHE A 166 -30.08 17.76 23.61
C PHE A 166 -29.04 17.78 22.49
N LYS A 167 -28.79 16.64 21.83
CA LYS A 167 -27.82 16.53 20.73
C LYS A 167 -28.24 17.30 19.49
N ALA A 168 -29.54 17.39 19.19
CA ALA A 168 -30.07 18.17 18.08
C ALA A 168 -29.72 19.66 18.23
N GLU A 169 -29.66 20.14 19.47
CA GLU A 169 -29.28 21.51 19.83
C GLU A 169 -27.76 21.66 20.08
N GLY A 170 -26.96 20.62 19.78
CA GLY A 170 -25.51 20.65 19.91
C GLY A 170 -24.95 20.32 21.30
N TYR A 171 -25.78 19.83 22.21
CA TYR A 171 -25.40 19.52 23.60
C TYR A 171 -25.45 18.03 23.93
N GLU A 172 -24.71 17.62 24.96
CA GLU A 172 -24.68 16.25 25.47
C GLU A 172 -25.03 16.22 26.96
N ILE A 173 -25.83 15.22 27.36
CA ILE A 173 -26.18 14.95 28.76
C ILE A 173 -25.86 13.49 29.10
N ASP A 174 -25.69 13.18 30.39
CA ASP A 174 -25.50 11.81 30.83
C ASP A 174 -26.81 11.02 30.76
N ALA A 175 -26.77 9.84 30.13
CA ALA A 175 -27.94 8.97 30.05
C ALA A 175 -28.20 8.32 31.42
N VAL A 176 -29.19 8.85 32.16
CA VAL A 176 -29.61 8.33 33.47
C VAL A 176 -30.86 7.48 33.33
N TYR A 177 -30.74 6.18 33.58
CA TYR A 177 -31.86 5.23 33.50
C TYR A 177 -31.86 4.15 34.59
N ASP A 178 -30.84 4.12 35.45
CA ASP A 178 -30.69 3.14 36.54
C ASP A 178 -31.73 3.36 37.66
N LEU A 179 -32.32 2.28 38.18
CA LEU A 179 -33.36 2.30 39.21
C LEU A 179 -32.85 2.57 40.63
N ALA A 180 -31.54 2.42 40.88
CA ALA A 180 -30.88 2.73 42.14
C ALA A 180 -30.33 4.17 42.20
N ARG A 181 -30.68 5.03 41.23
CA ARG A 181 -30.28 6.44 41.24
C ARG A 181 -31.00 7.20 42.37
N VAL A 182 -30.36 8.27 42.83
CA VAL A 182 -30.92 9.19 43.84
C VAL A 182 -31.00 10.60 43.26
N CYS A 183 -32.01 11.38 43.66
CA CYS A 183 -32.23 12.75 43.21
C CYS A 183 -32.26 13.73 44.41
N ARG A 184 -31.95 15.00 44.13
CA ARG A 184 -32.00 16.12 45.09
C ARG A 184 -33.44 16.41 45.52
N ILE A 185 -33.58 16.93 46.73
CA ILE A 185 -34.85 17.19 47.40
C ILE A 185 -35.08 18.71 47.44
N PRO A 186 -36.28 19.23 47.09
CA PRO A 186 -36.59 20.66 47.22
C PRO A 186 -36.47 21.13 48.67
N ARG A 187 -36.19 22.42 48.87
CA ARG A 187 -35.98 23.03 50.21
C ARG A 187 -34.76 22.49 50.98
N THR A 188 -33.84 21.84 50.28
CA THR A 188 -32.53 21.44 50.85
C THR A 188 -31.41 22.25 50.22
N TYR A 189 -30.15 21.97 50.60
CA TYR A 189 -28.98 22.68 50.10
C TYR A 189 -27.99 21.72 49.45
N ASN A 190 -27.36 22.18 48.38
CA ASN A 190 -26.18 21.57 47.77
C ASN A 190 -24.93 22.11 48.47
N HIS A 191 -24.36 21.30 49.36
CA HIS A 191 -23.17 21.62 50.17
C HIS A 191 -21.85 21.35 49.45
N LYS A 192 -21.88 20.96 48.16
CA LYS A 192 -20.68 20.81 47.33
C LYS A 192 -20.00 22.15 47.03
N SER A 193 -20.74 23.25 47.07
CA SER A 193 -20.23 24.62 46.89
C SER A 193 -20.11 25.34 48.22
N LYS A 194 -19.24 26.35 48.28
CA LYS A 194 -19.11 27.29 49.41
C LYS A 194 -19.35 28.72 48.90
N PRO A 195 -20.43 29.41 49.30
CA PRO A 195 -21.50 28.95 50.19
C PRO A 195 -22.39 27.83 49.56
N PRO A 196 -23.12 27.05 50.38
CA PRO A 196 -24.08 26.06 49.88
C PRO A 196 -25.15 26.72 49.01
N LYS A 197 -25.50 26.09 47.88
CA LYS A 197 -26.53 26.57 46.96
C LYS A 197 -27.89 25.94 47.30
N PRO A 198 -29.01 26.67 47.32
CA PRO A 198 -30.33 26.09 47.59
C PRO A 198 -30.76 25.14 46.46
N VAL A 199 -31.60 24.16 46.77
CA VAL A 199 -32.32 23.35 45.78
C VAL A 199 -33.69 23.98 45.56
N GLU A 200 -33.89 24.59 44.40
CA GLU A 200 -35.06 25.41 44.10
C GLU A 200 -35.95 24.75 43.06
N THR A 201 -37.26 24.95 43.17
CA THR A 201 -38.22 24.43 42.19
C THR A 201 -38.39 25.47 41.08
N ILE A 202 -38.08 25.08 39.84
CA ILE A 202 -38.23 25.91 38.64
C ILE A 202 -39.59 25.66 38.00
N ILE A 203 -39.93 24.38 37.78
CA ILE A 203 -41.18 23.95 37.14
C ILE A 203 -41.92 23.03 38.10
N PHE A 204 -43.22 23.28 38.27
CA PHE A 204 -44.16 22.37 38.89
C PHE A 204 -45.51 22.46 38.17
N ASP A 205 -45.81 21.47 37.35
CA ASP A 205 -47.08 21.31 36.67
C ASP A 205 -47.67 19.93 37.01
N PRO A 206 -48.61 19.84 37.97
CA PRO A 206 -49.17 18.56 38.39
C PRO A 206 -50.00 17.88 37.29
N ASN A 207 -50.42 18.60 36.25
CA ASN A 207 -51.20 18.05 35.14
C ASN A 207 -50.33 17.47 34.02
N ALA A 208 -49.05 17.84 33.94
CA ALA A 208 -48.09 17.29 32.99
C ALA A 208 -47.70 15.86 33.39
N ARG A 209 -48.49 14.86 32.97
CA ARG A 209 -48.28 13.43 33.22
C ARG A 209 -47.91 12.69 31.95
N ILE A 210 -47.10 11.63 32.08
CA ILE A 210 -46.68 10.79 30.96
C ILE A 210 -47.18 9.35 31.12
N ASP A 211 -47.60 8.71 30.02
CA ASP A 211 -47.85 7.28 30.01
C ASP A 211 -46.55 6.53 29.72
N PRO A 212 -46.01 5.74 30.68
CA PRO A 212 -44.76 5.00 30.47
C PRO A 212 -44.84 3.96 29.34
N ALA A 213 -46.04 3.48 28.96
CA ALA A 213 -46.25 2.51 27.88
C ALA A 213 -45.85 3.05 26.49
N LEU A 214 -45.85 4.38 26.31
CA LEU A 214 -45.38 5.04 25.08
C LEU A 214 -43.93 4.63 24.75
N TYR A 215 -43.09 4.52 25.78
CA TYR A 215 -41.68 4.19 25.63
C TYR A 215 -41.41 2.68 25.69
N GLU A 216 -42.33 1.88 26.21
CA GLU A 216 -42.30 0.42 26.09
C GLU A 216 -42.51 -0.02 24.62
N THR A 217 -43.44 0.63 23.94
CA THR A 217 -43.72 0.38 22.51
C THR A 217 -42.55 0.81 21.62
N LEU A 218 -41.92 1.96 21.92
CA LEU A 218 -40.69 2.40 21.24
C LEU A 218 -39.53 1.41 21.48
N ALA A 219 -39.33 0.97 22.73
CA ALA A 219 -38.32 -0.04 23.05
C ALA A 219 -38.57 -1.38 22.34
N ALA A 220 -39.84 -1.79 22.17
CA ALA A 220 -40.23 -2.99 21.44
C ALA A 220 -40.08 -2.85 19.91
N ARG A 221 -40.42 -1.69 19.34
CA ARG A 221 -40.20 -1.36 17.92
C ARG A 221 -38.72 -1.33 17.56
N GLU A 222 -37.86 -0.75 18.41
CA GLU A 222 -36.41 -0.75 18.20
C GLU A 222 -35.81 -2.17 18.27
N LYS A 223 -36.35 -3.06 19.11
CA LYS A 223 -35.98 -4.49 19.08
C LYS A 223 -36.32 -5.18 17.76
N ARG A 224 -37.34 -4.69 17.05
CA ARG A 224 -37.77 -5.19 15.73
C ARG A 224 -37.08 -4.48 14.56
N SER A 225 -36.71 -3.21 14.71
CA SER A 225 -36.07 -2.36 13.68
C SER A 225 -34.55 -2.26 13.81
N GLY A 226 -33.95 -2.82 14.85
CA GLY A 226 -32.52 -3.07 14.88
C GLY A 226 -32.17 -3.95 13.70
N ALA A 227 -31.66 -3.33 12.63
CA ALA A 227 -31.13 -4.03 11.47
C ALA A 227 -30.31 -5.21 11.99
N ARG A 228 -30.80 -6.41 11.69
CA ARG A 228 -30.15 -7.66 12.10
C ARG A 228 -28.78 -7.60 11.44
N ARG A 229 -27.75 -7.34 12.24
CA ARG A 229 -26.36 -7.25 11.76
C ARG A 229 -26.07 -8.52 10.96
N GLU A 230 -25.96 -8.39 9.64
CA GLU A 230 -25.58 -9.49 8.77
C GLU A 230 -24.13 -9.86 9.10
N ALA A 231 -23.96 -11.03 9.72
CA ALA A 231 -22.66 -11.67 9.81
C ALA A 231 -22.21 -12.09 8.39
N PRO A 232 -20.90 -12.26 8.11
CA PRO A 232 -20.45 -12.62 6.77
C PRO A 232 -21.06 -13.96 6.39
N PRO A 233 -21.45 -14.11 5.11
CA PRO A 233 -21.98 -15.37 4.64
C PRO A 233 -20.90 -16.46 4.75
N ALA A 234 -21.24 -17.55 5.43
CA ALA A 234 -20.40 -18.74 5.49
C ALA A 234 -20.32 -19.41 4.09
N ARG A 235 -19.38 -20.32 3.85
CA ARG A 235 -19.32 -21.08 2.59
C ARG A 235 -19.93 -22.46 2.76
N HIS A 236 -20.94 -22.77 1.96
CA HIS A 236 -21.65 -24.06 1.94
C HIS A 236 -20.68 -25.25 1.92
N ASP A 237 -19.71 -25.28 1.00
CA ASP A 237 -18.76 -26.39 0.85
C ASP A 237 -17.86 -26.62 2.06
N ARG A 238 -17.47 -25.55 2.75
CA ARG A 238 -16.62 -25.64 3.95
C ARG A 238 -17.38 -26.27 5.12
N ILE A 239 -18.66 -25.93 5.25
CA ILE A 239 -19.53 -26.57 6.26
C ILE A 239 -19.64 -28.06 5.93
N ARG A 240 -19.86 -28.42 4.66
CA ARG A 240 -19.91 -29.83 4.22
C ARG A 240 -18.62 -30.58 4.57
N GLN A 241 -17.45 -30.01 4.29
CA GLN A 241 -16.18 -30.67 4.58
C GLN A 241 -15.92 -30.94 6.08
N ARG A 242 -16.61 -30.23 6.98
CA ARG A 242 -16.27 -30.18 8.40
C ARG A 242 -17.41 -30.58 9.34
N CYS A 243 -18.63 -30.71 8.83
CA CYS A 243 -19.81 -31.17 9.57
C CYS A 243 -20.43 -32.37 8.85
N GLY A 244 -20.32 -33.56 9.47
CA GLY A 244 -20.83 -34.81 8.89
C GLY A 244 -22.34 -34.79 8.65
N TRP A 245 -23.12 -34.25 9.60
CA TRP A 245 -24.57 -34.09 9.46
C TRP A 245 -24.95 -33.21 8.26
N TYR A 246 -24.31 -32.03 8.17
CA TYR A 246 -24.57 -31.10 7.08
C TYR A 246 -24.14 -31.66 5.73
N ALA A 247 -22.98 -32.33 5.65
CA ALA A 247 -22.54 -33.01 4.42
C ALA A 247 -23.49 -34.12 3.97
N HIS A 248 -24.00 -34.91 4.92
CA HIS A 248 -24.90 -36.01 4.61
C HIS A 248 -26.20 -35.50 3.98
N TYR A 249 -26.91 -34.60 4.66
CA TYR A 249 -28.23 -34.15 4.19
C TYR A 249 -28.19 -33.06 3.10
N THR A 250 -27.04 -32.47 2.80
CA THR A 250 -26.84 -31.67 1.57
C THR A 250 -26.22 -32.49 0.42
N GLY A 251 -26.00 -33.78 0.63
CA GLY A 251 -25.42 -34.71 -0.33
C GLY A 251 -26.20 -36.03 -0.39
N PRO A 252 -25.59 -37.18 -0.08
CA PRO A 252 -26.20 -38.50 -0.32
C PRO A 252 -27.50 -38.76 0.46
N GLY A 253 -27.72 -38.06 1.58
CA GLY A 253 -28.93 -38.15 2.40
C GLY A 253 -30.02 -37.16 2.01
N ALA A 254 -29.80 -36.26 1.05
CA ALA A 254 -30.75 -35.19 0.71
C ALA A 254 -32.13 -35.72 0.29
N ALA A 255 -32.18 -36.85 -0.42
CA ALA A 255 -33.41 -37.50 -0.85
C ALA A 255 -34.26 -38.08 0.30
N HIS A 256 -33.67 -38.29 1.48
CA HIS A 256 -34.33 -38.88 2.64
C HIS A 256 -34.25 -37.97 3.87
N CYS A 257 -33.99 -36.67 3.66
CA CYS A 257 -33.83 -35.70 4.74
C CYS A 257 -35.17 -35.47 5.48
N PRO A 258 -35.26 -35.73 6.79
CA PRO A 258 -36.48 -35.43 7.55
C PRO A 258 -36.84 -33.94 7.51
N GLU A 259 -38.14 -33.61 7.49
CA GLU A 259 -38.63 -32.23 7.44
C GLU A 259 -37.99 -31.29 8.51
N PRO A 260 -37.81 -31.70 9.78
CA PRO A 260 -37.13 -30.87 10.78
C PRO A 260 -35.67 -30.55 10.43
N ASP A 261 -34.94 -31.52 9.88
CA ASP A 261 -33.55 -31.36 9.44
C ASP A 261 -33.48 -30.51 8.16
N TRP A 262 -34.42 -30.68 7.24
CA TRP A 262 -34.49 -29.87 6.03
C TRP A 262 -34.70 -28.38 6.37
N TYR A 263 -35.57 -28.08 7.34
CA TYR A 263 -35.73 -26.73 7.87
C TYR A 263 -34.49 -26.24 8.64
N ALA A 264 -33.81 -27.12 9.38
CA ALA A 264 -32.55 -26.78 10.04
C ALA A 264 -31.43 -26.44 9.04
N LEU A 265 -31.32 -27.16 7.93
CA LEU A 265 -30.39 -26.89 6.84
C LEU A 265 -30.72 -25.56 6.16
N ALA A 266 -32.00 -25.23 5.98
CA ALA A 266 -32.42 -23.92 5.46
C ALA A 266 -31.88 -22.79 6.34
N SER A 267 -31.99 -22.93 7.68
CA SER A 267 -31.50 -21.93 8.63
C SER A 267 -29.96 -21.74 8.63
N ILE A 268 -29.20 -22.68 8.07
CA ILE A 268 -27.74 -22.56 7.95
C ILE A 268 -27.39 -22.09 6.54
N THR A 269 -27.94 -22.74 5.51
CA THR A 269 -27.66 -22.45 4.10
C THR A 269 -28.10 -21.05 3.70
N SER A 270 -29.20 -20.53 4.26
CA SER A 270 -29.65 -19.15 4.03
C SER A 270 -28.66 -18.08 4.51
N ARG A 271 -27.61 -18.47 5.24
CA ARG A 271 -26.53 -17.59 5.74
C ARG A 271 -25.20 -17.93 5.08
N THR A 272 -25.24 -18.58 3.91
CA THR A 272 -24.06 -18.92 3.11
C THR A 272 -23.98 -18.15 1.79
N ILE A 273 -22.79 -18.03 1.22
CA ILE A 273 -22.57 -17.48 -0.13
C ILE A 273 -23.33 -18.36 -1.13
N ASP A 274 -24.08 -17.74 -2.03
CA ASP A 274 -24.97 -18.42 -2.99
C ASP A 274 -25.97 -19.37 -2.29
N GLY A 275 -26.39 -19.02 -1.07
CA GLY A 275 -27.19 -19.87 -0.20
C GLY A 275 -28.51 -20.34 -0.82
N GLU A 276 -29.18 -19.48 -1.57
CA GLU A 276 -30.43 -19.82 -2.27
C GLU A 276 -30.19 -20.88 -3.34
N GLN A 277 -29.19 -20.67 -4.21
CA GLN A 277 -28.83 -21.61 -5.26
C GLN A 277 -28.45 -22.98 -4.66
N ASN A 278 -27.62 -22.97 -3.60
CA ASN A 278 -27.21 -24.19 -2.91
C ASN A 278 -28.39 -24.89 -2.23
N PHE A 279 -29.30 -24.14 -1.58
CA PHE A 279 -30.49 -24.69 -0.94
C PHE A 279 -31.38 -25.40 -1.96
N HIS A 280 -31.68 -24.75 -3.09
CA HIS A 280 -32.47 -25.35 -4.16
C HIS A 280 -31.76 -26.57 -4.78
N ALA A 281 -30.42 -26.53 -4.95
CA ALA A 281 -29.66 -27.61 -5.57
C ALA A 281 -29.77 -28.95 -4.82
N TYR A 282 -29.59 -28.98 -3.49
CA TYR A 282 -29.75 -30.23 -2.75
C TYR A 282 -31.23 -30.54 -2.45
N SER A 283 -32.08 -29.52 -2.30
CA SER A 283 -33.50 -29.75 -2.02
C SER A 283 -34.23 -30.43 -3.18
N ARG A 284 -33.80 -30.24 -4.44
CA ARG A 284 -34.33 -30.95 -5.62
C ARG A 284 -34.26 -32.47 -5.54
N GLN A 285 -33.40 -33.01 -4.69
CA GLN A 285 -33.27 -34.47 -4.51
C GLN A 285 -34.36 -35.02 -3.57
N HIS A 286 -34.99 -34.16 -2.77
CA HIS A 286 -36.04 -34.55 -1.83
C HIS A 286 -37.37 -34.80 -2.56
N PRO A 287 -38.08 -35.92 -2.30
CA PRO A 287 -39.34 -36.25 -2.96
C PRO A 287 -40.45 -35.20 -2.82
N GLY A 288 -40.44 -34.45 -1.73
CA GLY A 288 -41.39 -33.36 -1.44
C GLY A 288 -40.93 -31.99 -1.94
N TYR A 289 -39.99 -31.91 -2.89
CA TYR A 289 -39.52 -30.64 -3.41
C TYR A 289 -40.56 -29.96 -4.31
N ASP A 290 -41.01 -28.79 -3.88
CA ASP A 290 -41.65 -27.78 -4.72
C ASP A 290 -40.82 -26.49 -4.66
N GLU A 291 -40.63 -25.84 -5.80
CA GLU A 291 -39.78 -24.65 -5.90
C GLU A 291 -40.28 -23.49 -5.04
N ARG A 292 -41.61 -23.25 -5.01
CA ARG A 292 -42.20 -22.16 -4.23
C ARG A 292 -42.13 -22.44 -2.73
N GLU A 293 -42.40 -23.68 -2.33
CA GLU A 293 -42.28 -24.09 -0.93
C GLU A 293 -40.83 -24.03 -0.44
N ALA A 294 -39.86 -24.45 -1.27
CA ALA A 294 -38.44 -24.35 -0.97
C ALA A 294 -37.99 -22.89 -0.79
N THR A 295 -38.41 -21.97 -1.67
CA THR A 295 -38.12 -20.53 -1.52
C THR A 295 -38.75 -19.97 -0.24
N ALA A 296 -39.98 -20.35 0.10
CA ALA A 296 -40.62 -19.93 1.34
C ALA A 296 -39.89 -20.45 2.58
N LYS A 297 -39.44 -21.72 2.58
CA LYS A 297 -38.61 -22.31 3.65
C LYS A 297 -37.26 -21.59 3.78
N TYR A 298 -36.62 -21.27 2.66
CA TYR A 298 -35.37 -20.51 2.62
C TYR A 298 -35.54 -19.11 3.24
N ALA A 299 -36.58 -18.37 2.84
CA ALA A 299 -36.90 -17.06 3.38
C ALA A 299 -37.19 -17.09 4.89
N ARG A 300 -37.95 -18.10 5.35
CA ARG A 300 -38.21 -18.30 6.78
C ARG A 300 -36.96 -18.60 7.60
N GLY A 301 -36.06 -19.43 7.06
CA GLY A 301 -34.75 -19.70 7.65
C GLY A 301 -33.94 -18.42 7.89
N LEU A 302 -34.08 -17.44 6.99
CA LEU A 302 -33.46 -16.13 7.13
C LEU A 302 -34.18 -15.23 8.17
N SER A 303 -35.50 -15.26 8.28
CA SER A 303 -36.30 -14.30 9.07
C SER A 303 -36.68 -14.73 10.49
N GLU A 304 -36.91 -16.02 10.77
CA GLU A 304 -37.64 -16.46 11.97
C GLU A 304 -36.76 -16.93 13.16
N ALA A 305 -35.50 -17.37 12.96
CA ALA A 305 -34.59 -17.78 14.04
C ALA A 305 -33.10 -17.63 13.67
N GLY A 306 -32.18 -17.78 14.64
CA GLY A 306 -30.73 -17.87 14.39
C GLY A 306 -30.33 -19.19 13.71
N PRO A 307 -29.09 -19.33 13.22
CA PRO A 307 -28.64 -20.58 12.61
C PRO A 307 -28.75 -21.75 13.60
N ARG A 308 -29.18 -22.93 13.14
CA ARG A 308 -29.34 -24.11 13.99
C ARG A 308 -28.07 -24.40 14.79
N THR A 309 -28.20 -24.64 16.09
CA THR A 309 -27.06 -24.94 16.98
C THR A 309 -26.65 -26.41 16.88
N CYS A 310 -25.37 -26.71 17.15
CA CYS A 310 -24.86 -28.07 17.19
C CYS A 310 -25.61 -28.94 18.21
N GLN A 311 -25.98 -28.35 19.36
CA GLN A 311 -26.79 -29.03 20.38
C GLN A 311 -28.18 -29.41 19.84
N ALA A 312 -28.88 -28.48 19.18
CA ALA A 312 -30.20 -28.75 18.63
C ALA A 312 -30.18 -29.75 17.46
N VAL A 313 -29.07 -29.84 16.71
CA VAL A 313 -28.88 -30.90 15.70
C VAL A 313 -28.80 -32.26 16.38
N ARG A 314 -27.95 -32.39 17.42
CA ARG A 314 -27.79 -33.64 18.17
C ARG A 314 -29.09 -34.08 18.83
N ASP A 315 -29.74 -33.18 19.57
CA ASP A 315 -31.01 -33.44 20.27
C ASP A 315 -32.16 -33.81 19.30
N GLY A 316 -32.01 -33.51 18.02
CA GLY A 316 -32.91 -33.90 16.94
C GLY A 316 -32.75 -35.35 16.45
N GLY A 317 -31.94 -36.18 17.12
CA GLY A 317 -31.71 -37.59 16.74
C GLY A 317 -30.56 -37.79 15.75
N ASN A 318 -29.57 -36.89 15.74
CA ASN A 318 -28.41 -36.94 14.84
C ASN A 318 -27.10 -37.27 15.58
N GLU A 319 -27.16 -37.99 16.71
CA GLU A 319 -26.00 -38.30 17.57
C GLU A 319 -24.88 -39.01 16.81
N GLN A 320 -25.24 -39.89 15.86
CA GLN A 320 -24.31 -40.60 14.98
C GLN A 320 -23.34 -39.69 14.21
N PHE A 321 -23.71 -38.44 13.94
CA PHE A 321 -22.84 -37.46 13.29
C PHE A 321 -22.07 -36.59 14.30
N CYS A 322 -22.67 -36.34 15.47
CA CYS A 322 -22.16 -35.39 16.46
C CYS A 322 -21.17 -36.03 17.44
N ASP A 323 -21.36 -37.30 17.82
CA ASP A 323 -20.55 -37.98 18.85
C ASP A 323 -19.07 -38.16 18.45
N GLN A 324 -18.78 -38.16 17.14
CA GLN A 324 -17.41 -38.23 16.59
C GLN A 324 -16.96 -36.90 15.97
N CYS A 325 -17.72 -35.82 16.16
CA CYS A 325 -17.43 -34.54 15.51
C CYS A 325 -16.21 -33.86 16.15
N PRO A 326 -15.13 -33.56 15.39
CA PRO A 326 -13.95 -32.90 15.92
C PRO A 326 -14.19 -31.48 16.47
N ALA A 327 -15.32 -30.88 16.07
CA ALA A 327 -15.77 -29.55 16.48
C ALA A 327 -16.84 -29.59 17.59
N TRP A 328 -17.22 -30.77 18.09
CA TRP A 328 -18.16 -30.90 19.21
C TRP A 328 -17.66 -30.11 20.43
N GLU A 329 -18.58 -29.41 21.10
CA GLU A 329 -18.32 -28.51 22.25
C GLU A 329 -17.36 -27.32 21.99
N LYS A 330 -16.78 -27.20 20.79
CA LYS A 330 -15.87 -26.11 20.41
C LYS A 330 -16.56 -24.95 19.66
N ILE A 331 -17.73 -25.22 19.07
CA ILE A 331 -18.52 -24.25 18.30
C ILE A 331 -20.00 -24.35 18.70
N THR A 332 -20.76 -23.28 18.50
CA THR A 332 -22.19 -23.25 18.86
C THR A 332 -23.10 -23.71 17.72
N SER A 333 -22.68 -23.51 16.47
CA SER A 333 -23.45 -23.87 15.27
C SER A 333 -22.54 -24.30 14.12
N PRO A 334 -22.97 -25.25 13.24
CA PRO A 334 -22.20 -25.66 12.07
C PRO A 334 -21.84 -24.51 11.11
N ILE A 335 -22.61 -23.40 11.12
CA ILE A 335 -22.33 -22.22 10.29
C ILE A 335 -20.92 -21.66 10.54
N GLU A 336 -20.38 -21.81 11.75
CA GLU A 336 -19.05 -21.33 12.13
C GLU A 336 -17.95 -22.04 11.35
N LEU A 337 -18.14 -23.32 10.99
CA LEU A 337 -17.19 -24.10 10.20
C LEU A 337 -17.06 -23.59 8.76
N GLY A 338 -18.06 -22.87 8.28
CA GLY A 338 -18.10 -22.28 6.96
C GLY A 338 -17.59 -20.86 6.89
N ARG A 339 -17.36 -20.17 8.02
CA ARG A 339 -16.90 -18.78 8.00
C ARG A 339 -15.51 -18.71 7.36
N ALA A 340 -15.42 -18.00 6.24
CA ALA A 340 -14.19 -17.68 5.54
C ALA A 340 -14.06 -16.16 5.51
N TYR A 341 -12.83 -15.65 5.58
CA TYR A 341 -12.61 -14.23 5.32
C TYR A 341 -13.15 -13.87 3.93
N HIS A 342 -13.96 -12.82 3.87
CA HIS A 342 -14.50 -12.27 2.64
C HIS A 342 -14.20 -10.76 2.61
N ALA A 343 -13.46 -10.32 1.59
CA ALA A 343 -13.07 -8.93 1.47
C ALA A 343 -14.27 -8.00 1.21
N GLY A 344 -15.28 -8.46 0.45
CA GLY A 344 -16.34 -7.57 -0.04
C GLY A 344 -15.73 -6.38 -0.80
N GLU A 345 -16.39 -5.23 -0.76
CA GLU A 345 -15.92 -4.00 -1.42
C GLU A 345 -14.93 -3.17 -0.57
N ARG A 346 -14.81 -3.49 0.73
CA ARG A 346 -14.10 -2.63 1.71
C ARG A 346 -12.92 -3.30 2.41
N GLY A 347 -12.87 -4.63 2.45
CA GLY A 347 -11.84 -5.39 3.15
C GLY A 347 -10.59 -5.62 2.30
N PRO A 348 -9.43 -5.91 2.93
CA PRO A 348 -8.21 -6.28 2.21
C PRO A 348 -8.34 -7.60 1.45
N VAL A 349 -8.04 -7.62 0.15
CA VAL A 349 -8.08 -8.86 -0.65
C VAL A 349 -6.84 -9.70 -0.38
N ALA A 350 -7.04 -10.94 0.06
CA ALA A 350 -5.95 -11.90 0.25
C ALA A 350 -5.36 -12.34 -1.10
N MET A 351 -4.07 -12.06 -1.31
CA MET A 351 -3.35 -12.35 -2.56
C MET A 351 -2.46 -13.59 -2.47
N GLY A 352 -2.05 -13.99 -1.27
CA GLY A 352 -1.22 -15.19 -1.04
C GLY A 352 -0.14 -14.96 0.01
N PHE A 353 0.91 -15.78 -0.03
CA PHE A 353 2.08 -15.64 0.86
C PHE A 353 3.40 -15.71 0.09
N THR A 354 4.42 -15.01 0.58
CA THR A 354 5.75 -14.97 -0.05
C THR A 354 6.63 -16.11 0.46
N SER A 355 7.75 -16.39 -0.23
CA SER A 355 8.77 -17.33 0.23
C SER A 355 9.44 -16.94 1.55
N HIS A 356 9.33 -15.68 1.96
CA HIS A 356 9.89 -15.15 3.21
C HIS A 356 8.92 -15.27 4.40
N GLY A 357 7.71 -15.79 4.19
CA GLY A 357 6.71 -16.00 5.24
C GLY A 357 5.76 -14.83 5.48
N ASP A 358 5.83 -13.78 4.65
CA ASP A 358 4.89 -12.67 4.69
C ASP A 358 3.61 -12.98 3.92
N TYR A 359 2.50 -12.36 4.32
CA TYR A 359 1.20 -12.47 3.69
C TYR A 359 0.92 -11.23 2.85
N ALA A 360 0.55 -11.44 1.59
CA ALA A 360 0.25 -10.38 0.64
C ALA A 360 -1.24 -10.03 0.66
N LEU A 361 -1.55 -8.78 0.97
CA LEU A 361 -2.90 -8.22 0.99
C LEU A 361 -3.00 -7.02 0.04
N LEU A 362 -4.02 -6.98 -0.80
CA LEU A 362 -4.34 -5.82 -1.62
C LEU A 362 -5.37 -4.95 -0.89
N ASP A 363 -5.00 -3.71 -0.59
CA ASP A 363 -5.92 -2.68 -0.14
C ASP A 363 -6.72 -2.16 -1.35
N GLN A 364 -8.02 -2.44 -1.37
CA GLN A 364 -8.89 -2.10 -2.50
C GLN A 364 -9.11 -0.58 -2.65
N GLN A 365 -9.03 0.18 -1.57
CA GLN A 365 -9.29 1.63 -1.62
C GLN A 365 -8.05 2.39 -2.04
N ARG A 366 -6.91 2.05 -1.44
CA ARG A 366 -5.63 2.68 -1.74
C ARG A 366 -4.97 2.10 -2.97
N GLN A 367 -5.38 0.93 -3.47
CA GLN A 367 -4.73 0.23 -4.57
C GLN A 367 -3.23 -0.01 -4.31
N ILE A 368 -2.90 -0.42 -3.08
CA ILE A 368 -1.55 -0.78 -2.64
C ILE A 368 -1.49 -2.22 -2.18
N LEU A 369 -0.32 -2.84 -2.38
CA LEU A 369 -0.03 -4.17 -1.86
C LEU A 369 0.74 -4.06 -0.54
N LEU A 370 0.24 -4.72 0.49
CA LEU A 370 0.85 -4.80 1.81
C LEU A 370 1.40 -6.21 2.03
N LEU A 371 2.67 -6.30 2.44
CA LEU A 371 3.29 -7.53 2.93
C LEU A 371 3.37 -7.45 4.45
N LEU A 372 2.62 -8.33 5.12
CA LEU A 372 2.51 -8.34 6.57
C LEU A 372 2.87 -9.71 7.12
N SER A 373 3.67 -9.72 8.19
CA SER A 373 3.95 -10.95 8.94
C SER A 373 2.70 -11.46 9.68
N ALA A 374 2.73 -12.73 10.12
CA ALA A 374 1.67 -13.28 10.96
C ALA A 374 1.42 -12.42 12.22
N ASN A 375 2.49 -11.96 12.86
CA ASN A 375 2.40 -11.15 14.08
C ASN A 375 1.70 -9.80 13.83
N GLN A 376 1.99 -9.17 12.69
CA GLN A 376 1.31 -7.93 12.30
C GLN A 376 -0.17 -8.18 12.01
N LEU A 377 -0.53 -9.28 11.35
CA LEU A 377 -1.93 -9.61 11.07
C LEU A 377 -2.75 -9.95 12.33
N LEU A 378 -2.10 -10.41 13.39
CA LEU A 378 -2.74 -10.68 14.68
C LEU A 378 -2.82 -9.44 15.58
N ASP A 379 -2.19 -8.33 15.19
CA ASP A 379 -2.22 -7.07 15.94
C ASP A 379 -3.44 -6.22 15.58
N HIS A 380 -4.19 -5.80 16.62
CA HIS A 380 -5.40 -5.00 16.46
C HIS A 380 -5.15 -3.68 15.70
N ARG A 381 -4.05 -2.98 15.98
CA ARG A 381 -3.79 -1.66 15.34
C ARG A 381 -3.55 -1.83 13.85
N THR A 382 -2.84 -2.87 13.45
CA THR A 382 -2.62 -3.23 12.06
C THR A 382 -3.95 -3.52 11.35
N LEU A 383 -4.84 -4.31 11.95
CA LEU A 383 -6.16 -4.62 11.37
C LEU A 383 -7.04 -3.38 11.16
N LEU A 384 -7.05 -2.44 12.12
CA LEU A 384 -7.75 -1.15 11.93
C LEU A 384 -7.14 -0.31 10.80
N GLY A 385 -5.85 -0.49 10.52
CA GLY A 385 -5.19 0.14 9.38
C GLY A 385 -5.58 -0.48 8.03
N LEU A 386 -6.08 -1.72 8.02
CA LEU A 386 -6.50 -2.47 6.83
C LEU A 386 -7.97 -2.27 6.46
N ALA A 387 -8.85 -2.12 7.45
CA ALA A 387 -10.27 -1.82 7.22
C ALA A 387 -10.91 -1.18 8.47
N ASP A 388 -12.04 -0.51 8.26
CA ASP A 388 -12.75 0.20 9.33
C ASP A 388 -13.31 -0.76 10.40
N ARG A 389 -13.53 -0.25 11.61
CA ARG A 389 -14.07 -1.04 12.73
C ARG A 389 -15.40 -1.70 12.37
N GLY A 390 -16.28 -1.02 11.62
CA GLY A 390 -17.58 -1.55 11.23
C GLY A 390 -17.46 -2.77 10.31
N PHE A 391 -16.50 -2.78 9.40
CA PHE A 391 -16.18 -3.96 8.57
C PHE A 391 -15.78 -5.16 9.44
N TRP A 392 -14.86 -4.96 10.38
CA TRP A 392 -14.40 -6.03 11.26
C TRP A 392 -15.47 -6.49 12.25
N GLU A 393 -16.27 -5.57 12.80
CA GLU A 393 -17.39 -5.91 13.70
C GLU A 393 -18.48 -6.70 12.99
N ALA A 394 -18.77 -6.37 11.73
CA ALA A 394 -19.68 -7.16 10.93
C ALA A 394 -19.14 -8.58 10.74
N SER A 395 -17.81 -8.71 10.54
CA SER A 395 -17.21 -9.98 10.14
C SER A 395 -16.79 -10.91 11.28
N PHE A 396 -16.33 -10.34 12.37
CA PHE A 396 -15.73 -11.02 13.51
C PHE A 396 -16.22 -10.36 14.81
N PRO A 397 -17.54 -10.38 15.11
CA PRO A 397 -18.07 -9.70 16.29
C PRO A 397 -17.53 -10.29 17.59
N HIS A 398 -17.29 -9.44 18.60
CA HIS A 398 -16.87 -9.85 19.94
C HIS A 398 -17.90 -9.43 21.01
N ASP A 399 -18.08 -10.27 22.03
CA ASP A 399 -19.16 -10.13 23.04
C ASP A 399 -19.10 -8.84 23.85
N ARG A 400 -17.91 -8.24 24.02
CA ARG A 400 -17.68 -7.04 24.84
C ARG A 400 -17.74 -5.70 24.08
N ARG A 401 -18.52 -5.62 22.99
CA ARG A 401 -18.50 -4.54 21.97
C ARG A 401 -17.16 -4.50 21.22
N GLY A 402 -17.20 -4.30 19.89
CA GLY A 402 -16.01 -4.39 19.03
C GLY A 402 -15.93 -5.72 18.28
N TYR A 403 -14.73 -6.04 17.80
CA TYR A 403 -14.46 -7.24 17.00
C TYR A 403 -13.31 -8.06 17.59
N ASP A 404 -13.29 -9.36 17.27
CA ASP A 404 -12.24 -10.29 17.64
C ASP A 404 -11.07 -10.14 16.65
N ALA A 405 -10.05 -9.39 17.07
CA ALA A 405 -8.87 -9.13 16.27
C ALA A 405 -8.06 -10.40 15.97
N GLN A 406 -7.99 -11.34 16.91
CA GLN A 406 -7.26 -12.58 16.69
C GLN A 406 -7.95 -13.43 15.64
N ALA A 407 -9.27 -13.62 15.76
CA ALA A 407 -10.05 -14.36 14.77
C ALA A 407 -10.00 -13.72 13.37
N ALA A 408 -10.05 -12.38 13.30
CA ALA A 408 -9.90 -11.65 12.04
C ALA A 408 -8.53 -11.88 11.38
N GLY A 409 -7.45 -11.77 12.16
CA GLY A 409 -6.08 -11.99 11.69
C GLY A 409 -5.84 -13.44 11.23
N GLU A 410 -6.29 -14.42 12.00
CA GLU A 410 -6.21 -15.84 11.64
C GLU A 410 -6.98 -16.14 10.34
N ALA A 411 -8.15 -15.50 10.15
CA ALA A 411 -8.95 -15.66 8.95
C ALA A 411 -8.27 -15.07 7.70
N LEU A 412 -7.60 -13.92 7.82
CA LEU A 412 -6.76 -13.34 6.75
C LEU A 412 -5.59 -14.25 6.39
N ILE A 413 -4.86 -14.74 7.40
CA ILE A 413 -3.75 -15.69 7.22
C ILE A 413 -4.23 -16.94 6.49
N ALA A 414 -5.35 -17.52 6.93
CA ALA A 414 -5.94 -18.69 6.29
C ALA A 414 -6.38 -18.42 4.85
N ALA A 415 -6.92 -17.23 4.56
CA ALA A 415 -7.29 -16.82 3.20
C ALA A 415 -6.07 -16.69 2.28
N CYS A 416 -4.98 -16.10 2.76
CA CYS A 416 -3.72 -16.04 2.02
C CYS A 416 -3.12 -17.43 1.79
N LYS A 417 -3.12 -18.31 2.81
CA LYS A 417 -2.67 -19.70 2.64
C LYS A 417 -3.48 -20.46 1.61
N ALA A 418 -4.80 -20.24 1.57
CA ALA A 418 -5.69 -20.88 0.60
C ALA A 418 -5.45 -20.40 -0.84
N ARG A 419 -4.97 -19.16 -1.05
CA ARG A 419 -4.55 -18.65 -2.36
C ARG A 419 -3.24 -19.25 -2.85
N GLY A 420 -2.36 -19.63 -1.92
CA GLY A 420 -1.06 -20.22 -2.25
C GLY A 420 0.06 -19.17 -2.37
N PRO A 421 1.20 -19.57 -2.96
CA PRO A 421 2.37 -18.70 -3.13
C PRO A 421 2.05 -17.46 -3.99
N PHE A 422 2.45 -16.29 -3.50
CA PHE A 422 2.38 -15.02 -4.19
C PHE A 422 3.79 -14.58 -4.62
N ASP A 423 3.94 -14.21 -5.88
CA ASP A 423 5.19 -13.73 -6.46
C ASP A 423 5.13 -12.21 -6.69
N PRO A 424 5.85 -11.41 -5.89
CA PRO A 424 5.93 -9.96 -6.07
C PRO A 424 6.39 -9.51 -7.47
N ALA A 425 7.12 -10.34 -8.21
CA ALA A 425 7.53 -10.02 -9.58
C ALA A 425 6.35 -9.93 -10.57
N LYS A 426 5.17 -10.45 -10.18
CA LYS A 426 3.92 -10.33 -10.93
C LYS A 426 3.13 -9.04 -10.63
N VAL A 427 3.67 -8.14 -9.83
CA VAL A 427 3.07 -6.83 -9.60
C VAL A 427 3.49 -5.85 -10.70
N ARG A 428 2.54 -5.02 -11.13
CA ARG A 428 2.68 -4.01 -12.17
C ARG A 428 2.06 -2.71 -11.66
N GLY A 429 2.76 -1.60 -11.81
CA GLY A 429 2.30 -0.28 -11.42
C GLY A 429 1.73 0.51 -12.59
N ARG A 430 1.71 1.82 -12.44
CA ARG A 430 1.19 2.76 -13.42
C ARG A 430 2.03 2.74 -14.69
N GLY A 431 1.39 2.84 -15.85
CA GLY A 431 2.04 2.86 -17.15
C GLY A 431 1.35 1.95 -18.17
N VAL A 432 2.01 1.79 -19.32
CA VAL A 432 1.52 0.96 -20.43
C VAL A 432 2.29 -0.35 -20.45
N TRP A 433 1.56 -1.45 -20.52
CA TRP A 433 2.10 -2.81 -20.44
C TRP A 433 1.61 -3.65 -21.60
N LEU A 434 2.41 -4.64 -21.99
CA LEU A 434 2.05 -5.64 -22.98
C LEU A 434 1.96 -7.00 -22.31
N GLU A 435 0.78 -7.63 -22.38
CA GLU A 435 0.53 -8.98 -21.90
C GLU A 435 0.25 -9.89 -23.11
N SER A 436 1.29 -10.61 -23.55
CA SER A 436 1.29 -11.32 -24.84
C SER A 436 1.05 -10.33 -25.98
N ASP A 437 -0.15 -10.29 -26.56
CA ASP A 437 -0.54 -9.34 -27.61
C ASP A 437 -1.53 -8.27 -27.13
N ARG A 438 -1.94 -8.31 -25.85
CA ARG A 438 -2.91 -7.39 -25.28
C ARG A 438 -2.22 -6.21 -24.60
N VAL A 439 -2.59 -5.00 -24.99
CA VAL A 439 -2.15 -3.77 -24.34
C VAL A 439 -2.97 -3.55 -23.07
N ILE A 440 -2.29 -3.42 -21.93
CA ILE A 440 -2.89 -3.05 -20.65
C ILE A 440 -2.43 -1.64 -20.29
N VAL A 441 -3.38 -0.71 -20.22
CA VAL A 441 -3.15 0.68 -19.85
C VAL A 441 -3.55 0.85 -18.38
N ASN A 442 -2.59 0.95 -17.48
CA ASN A 442 -2.83 1.10 -16.05
C ASN A 442 -2.55 2.53 -15.62
N LEU A 443 -3.54 3.42 -15.80
CA LEU A 443 -3.42 4.85 -15.49
C LEU A 443 -4.48 5.33 -14.47
N GLY A 444 -5.30 4.42 -13.94
CA GLY A 444 -6.37 4.73 -12.98
C GLY A 444 -7.73 4.15 -13.37
N ASP A 445 -7.89 3.77 -14.64
CA ASP A 445 -9.10 3.10 -15.13
C ASP A 445 -9.19 1.65 -14.66
N LYS A 446 -10.38 1.07 -14.76
CA LYS A 446 -10.61 -0.34 -14.41
C LYS A 446 -9.79 -1.26 -15.33
N ILE A 447 -8.97 -2.10 -14.71
CA ILE A 447 -8.21 -3.15 -15.40
C ILE A 447 -9.09 -4.38 -15.61
N PRO A 448 -8.95 -5.11 -16.73
CA PRO A 448 -9.67 -6.35 -16.96
C PRO A 448 -9.45 -7.39 -15.85
N ASP A 449 -10.50 -8.10 -15.47
CA ASP A 449 -10.45 -9.05 -14.35
C ASP A 449 -9.66 -10.34 -14.68
N ASP A 450 -9.32 -10.56 -15.96
CA ASP A 450 -8.66 -11.74 -16.51
C ASP A 450 -7.14 -11.57 -16.73
N THR A 451 -6.51 -10.53 -16.20
CA THR A 451 -5.07 -10.30 -16.36
C THR A 451 -4.20 -11.28 -15.57
N LYS A 452 -3.05 -11.67 -16.14
CA LYS A 452 -2.06 -12.52 -15.45
C LYS A 452 -1.31 -11.82 -14.31
N TYR A 453 -1.26 -10.49 -14.34
CA TYR A 453 -0.52 -9.66 -13.40
C TYR A 453 -1.46 -8.91 -12.44
N VAL A 454 -0.93 -8.48 -11.30
CA VAL A 454 -1.66 -7.61 -10.37
C VAL A 454 -1.28 -6.18 -10.66
N TYR A 455 -2.25 -5.38 -11.10
CA TYR A 455 -2.06 -3.97 -11.43
C TYR A 455 -2.42 -3.10 -10.24
N LEU A 456 -1.49 -2.22 -9.84
CA LEU A 456 -1.64 -1.27 -8.75
C LEU A 456 -1.65 0.15 -9.33
N CYS A 457 -2.56 0.99 -8.82
CA CYS A 457 -2.63 2.40 -9.20
C CYS A 457 -3.08 3.24 -8.00
N PHE A 458 -2.12 3.61 -7.13
CA PHE A 458 -2.40 4.44 -5.95
C PHE A 458 -2.90 5.83 -6.31
N GLU A 459 -2.23 6.48 -7.27
CA GLU A 459 -2.57 7.82 -7.74
C GLU A 459 -2.70 7.78 -9.27
N PRO A 460 -3.93 7.93 -9.81
CA PRO A 460 -4.19 7.97 -11.25
C PRO A 460 -3.33 9.00 -11.99
N LEU A 461 -2.96 8.70 -13.23
CA LEU A 461 -2.29 9.61 -14.14
C LEU A 461 -3.30 10.11 -15.18
N ASP A 462 -3.52 11.41 -15.23
CA ASP A 462 -4.46 12.02 -16.16
C ASP A 462 -3.90 12.06 -17.59
N VAL A 463 -4.32 11.07 -18.39
CA VAL A 463 -3.99 10.99 -19.82
C VAL A 463 -5.31 10.97 -20.60
N PRO A 464 -5.77 12.13 -21.12
CA PRO A 464 -7.06 12.22 -21.78
C PRO A 464 -7.05 11.44 -23.09
N ILE A 465 -8.21 10.97 -23.56
CA ILE A 465 -8.31 10.35 -24.88
C ILE A 465 -8.11 11.44 -25.95
N SER A 466 -7.02 11.35 -26.71
CA SER A 466 -6.69 12.31 -27.77
C SER A 466 -7.02 11.77 -29.16
N THR A 467 -7.44 12.66 -30.05
CA THR A 467 -7.61 12.38 -31.48
C THR A 467 -6.30 12.51 -32.26
N GLY A 468 -5.30 13.23 -31.74
CA GLY A 468 -4.03 13.48 -32.42
C GLY A 468 -3.00 14.30 -31.62
N PHE A 469 -1.80 14.42 -32.15
CA PHE A 469 -0.74 15.30 -31.62
C PHE A 469 0.04 15.92 -32.80
N PRO A 470 0.46 17.21 -32.73
CA PRO A 470 1.22 17.87 -33.80
C PRO A 470 2.68 17.40 -33.82
N ALA A 471 2.89 16.13 -34.16
CA ALA A 471 4.17 15.43 -34.10
C ALA A 471 5.24 16.05 -35.02
N ASP A 472 4.86 16.45 -36.24
CA ASP A 472 5.76 17.14 -37.18
C ASP A 472 6.32 18.46 -36.60
N ARG A 473 5.48 19.20 -35.87
CA ARG A 473 5.87 20.47 -35.25
C ARG A 473 6.85 20.25 -34.09
N LEU A 474 6.68 19.17 -33.32
CA LEU A 474 7.61 18.81 -32.26
C LEU A 474 8.97 18.40 -32.85
N LEU A 475 8.99 17.58 -33.90
CA LEU A 475 10.24 17.23 -34.59
C LEU A 475 10.92 18.47 -35.18
N ALA A 476 10.15 19.39 -35.77
CA ALA A 476 10.68 20.66 -36.29
C ALA A 476 11.29 21.53 -35.18
N LEU A 477 10.71 21.55 -33.97
CA LEU A 477 11.31 22.21 -32.80
C LEU A 477 12.63 21.53 -32.40
N LEU A 478 12.66 20.20 -32.29
CA LEU A 478 13.88 19.49 -31.91
C LEU A 478 15.03 19.74 -32.90
N ARG A 479 14.72 19.86 -34.20
CA ARG A 479 15.71 20.20 -35.24
C ARG A 479 16.30 21.60 -35.13
N LYS A 480 15.71 22.52 -34.36
CA LYS A 480 16.23 23.88 -34.16
C LYS A 480 17.35 23.95 -33.12
N PHE A 481 17.55 22.91 -32.32
CA PHE A 481 18.64 22.88 -31.36
C PHE A 481 19.99 22.64 -32.06
N PRO A 482 21.08 23.19 -31.50
CA PRO A 482 22.42 23.11 -32.10
C PRO A 482 23.04 21.72 -31.88
N TRP A 483 22.52 20.70 -32.53
CA TRP A 483 23.11 19.36 -32.48
C TRP A 483 24.45 19.33 -33.21
N ARG A 484 25.46 18.65 -32.66
CA ARG A 484 26.69 18.32 -33.41
C ARG A 484 26.34 17.53 -34.66
N HIS A 485 25.36 16.63 -34.54
CA HIS A 485 24.83 15.84 -35.64
C HIS A 485 23.33 16.13 -35.80
N PRO A 486 22.89 16.82 -36.87
CA PRO A 486 21.49 17.23 -37.04
C PRO A 486 20.45 16.11 -36.97
N GLN A 487 20.86 14.87 -37.26
CA GLN A 487 20.00 13.68 -37.21
C GLN A 487 19.67 13.24 -35.78
N ASP A 488 20.42 13.69 -34.77
CA ASP A 488 20.17 13.42 -33.35
C ASP A 488 18.80 13.92 -32.89
N ALA A 489 18.30 14.99 -33.52
CA ALA A 489 16.93 15.48 -33.32
C ALA A 489 15.87 14.39 -33.60
N LEU A 490 16.06 13.59 -34.64
CA LEU A 490 15.13 12.49 -34.99
C LEU A 490 15.23 11.35 -33.98
N LEU A 491 16.44 11.04 -33.50
CA LEU A 491 16.64 9.98 -32.52
C LEU A 491 16.07 10.35 -31.16
N LEU A 492 16.23 11.60 -30.71
CA LEU A 492 15.56 12.10 -29.50
C LEU A 492 14.03 12.08 -29.66
N PHE A 493 13.52 12.47 -30.82
CA PHE A 493 12.09 12.43 -31.12
C PHE A 493 11.54 10.99 -31.03
N GLY A 494 12.25 10.02 -31.64
CA GLY A 494 11.93 8.61 -31.51
C GLY A 494 12.02 8.11 -30.07
N TRP A 495 13.00 8.59 -29.32
CA TRP A 495 13.16 8.28 -27.89
C TRP A 495 11.97 8.78 -27.06
N LEU A 496 11.51 10.03 -27.27
CA LEU A 496 10.31 10.58 -26.60
C LEU A 496 9.06 9.72 -26.84
N ALA A 497 8.95 9.16 -28.04
CA ALA A 497 7.81 8.33 -28.43
C ALA A 497 7.80 7.01 -27.65
N VAL A 498 8.95 6.32 -27.61
CA VAL A 498 9.07 5.02 -26.93
C VAL A 498 9.16 5.17 -25.40
N ALA A 499 9.66 6.29 -24.90
CA ALA A 499 9.74 6.59 -23.46
C ALA A 499 8.36 6.66 -22.81
N ALA A 500 7.37 7.25 -23.50
CA ALA A 500 5.98 7.33 -23.03
C ALA A 500 5.33 5.94 -22.84
N ILE A 501 5.83 4.90 -23.50
CA ILE A 501 5.27 3.54 -23.49
C ILE A 501 6.30 2.49 -23.06
N CYS A 502 7.33 2.89 -22.31
CA CYS A 502 8.52 2.07 -22.07
C CYS A 502 8.22 0.69 -21.44
N GLY A 503 7.13 0.56 -20.68
CA GLY A 503 6.70 -0.71 -20.08
C GLY A 503 6.24 -1.77 -21.07
N ALA A 504 5.65 -1.35 -22.19
CA ALA A 504 5.19 -2.21 -23.27
C ALA A 504 6.34 -2.69 -24.17
N LEU A 505 7.52 -2.09 -24.05
CA LEU A 505 8.67 -2.45 -24.87
C LEU A 505 9.40 -3.69 -24.33
N PRO A 506 9.86 -4.59 -25.23
CA PRO A 506 10.77 -5.66 -24.84
C PRO A 506 12.17 -5.11 -24.50
N TRP A 507 12.62 -4.12 -25.25
CA TRP A 507 13.90 -3.45 -25.09
C TRP A 507 13.72 -1.93 -24.97
N ARG A 508 14.34 -1.31 -23.97
CA ARG A 508 14.20 0.11 -23.63
C ARG A 508 15.53 0.85 -23.81
N PRO A 509 15.68 1.68 -24.86
CA PRO A 509 16.84 2.55 -24.98
C PRO A 509 16.77 3.68 -23.94
N HIS A 510 17.94 4.10 -23.46
CA HIS A 510 18.13 5.30 -22.65
C HIS A 510 18.68 6.43 -23.51
N SER A 511 18.55 7.68 -23.08
CA SER A 511 19.06 8.85 -23.81
C SER A 511 19.90 9.72 -22.89
N PHE A 512 21.03 10.23 -23.40
CA PHE A 512 21.92 11.13 -22.69
C PHE A 512 22.22 12.33 -23.58
N VAL A 513 21.72 13.50 -23.20
CA VAL A 513 22.02 14.77 -23.87
C VAL A 513 23.15 15.47 -23.15
N TYR A 514 24.22 15.81 -23.86
CA TYR A 514 25.38 16.49 -23.28
C TYR A 514 25.90 17.62 -24.17
N GLY A 515 26.72 18.49 -23.61
CA GLY A 515 27.31 19.62 -24.35
C GLY A 515 27.75 20.77 -23.44
N PRO A 516 28.54 21.72 -23.97
CA PRO A 516 29.07 22.84 -23.18
C PRO A 516 27.95 23.76 -22.65
N PRO A 517 28.22 24.65 -21.68
CA PRO A 517 27.30 25.73 -21.31
C PRO A 517 26.80 26.50 -22.55
N ASN A 518 25.61 27.11 -22.48
CA ASN A 518 24.97 27.83 -23.59
C ASN A 518 24.74 26.98 -24.86
N SER A 519 24.35 25.72 -24.69
CA SER A 519 23.97 24.83 -25.80
C SER A 519 22.47 24.51 -25.85
N GLY A 520 21.69 25.01 -24.89
CA GLY A 520 20.24 24.74 -24.79
C GLY A 520 19.85 23.46 -24.04
N LYS A 521 20.79 22.78 -23.36
CA LYS A 521 20.53 21.56 -22.55
C LYS A 521 19.34 21.68 -21.61
N THR A 522 19.33 22.70 -20.74
CA THR A 522 18.24 22.94 -19.77
C THR A 522 16.90 23.16 -20.48
N THR A 523 16.92 23.79 -21.67
CA THR A 523 15.71 23.98 -22.48
C THR A 523 15.20 22.66 -23.07
N ILE A 524 16.09 21.78 -23.55
CA ILE A 524 15.71 20.42 -23.98
C ILE A 524 15.21 19.60 -22.80
N HIS A 525 15.90 19.61 -21.66
CA HIS A 525 15.49 18.89 -20.47
C HIS A 525 14.07 19.27 -20.04
N GLY A 526 13.80 20.58 -20.00
CA GLY A 526 12.47 21.10 -19.72
C GLY A 526 11.43 20.63 -20.73
N LEU A 527 11.72 20.70 -22.03
CA LEU A 527 10.82 20.20 -23.07
C LEU A 527 10.54 18.69 -22.94
N VAL A 528 11.56 17.88 -22.62
CA VAL A 528 11.40 16.44 -22.40
C VAL A 528 10.49 16.16 -21.20
N SER A 529 10.68 16.90 -20.09
CA SER A 529 9.81 16.83 -18.92
C SER A 529 8.36 17.23 -19.24
N ASP A 530 8.18 18.35 -19.97
CA ASP A 530 6.85 18.87 -20.36
C ASP A 530 6.11 17.88 -21.28
N ILE A 531 6.80 17.28 -22.25
CA ILE A 531 6.22 16.35 -23.24
C ILE A 531 5.90 14.97 -22.65
N LEU A 532 6.75 14.48 -21.73
CA LEU A 532 6.51 13.17 -21.13
C LEU A 532 5.54 13.21 -19.96
N TYR A 533 5.23 14.39 -19.38
CA TYR A 533 4.23 14.48 -18.32
C TYR A 533 2.84 14.00 -18.81
N PRO A 534 2.12 13.13 -18.05
CA PRO A 534 2.42 12.64 -16.71
C PRO A 534 3.20 11.30 -16.66
N LEU A 535 3.48 10.66 -17.79
CA LEU A 535 4.18 9.37 -17.87
C LEU A 535 5.70 9.46 -17.63
N GLY A 536 6.26 10.67 -17.65
CA GLY A 536 7.60 11.00 -17.19
C GLY A 536 7.64 11.23 -15.68
N LEU A 537 8.70 10.77 -15.05
CA LEU A 537 9.02 11.00 -13.64
C LEU A 537 10.28 11.87 -13.57
N PRO A 538 10.14 13.19 -13.33
CA PRO A 538 11.30 14.04 -13.11
C PRO A 538 11.99 13.66 -11.79
N ALA A 539 13.31 13.66 -11.82
CA ALA A 539 14.16 13.37 -10.68
C ALA A 539 15.39 14.29 -10.71
N ASP A 540 15.81 14.72 -9.53
CA ASP A 540 17.02 15.52 -9.37
C ASP A 540 18.27 14.67 -9.67
N GLY A 541 19.29 15.25 -10.30
CA GLY A 541 20.56 14.58 -10.63
C GLY A 541 21.32 14.03 -9.43
N GLN A 542 21.01 14.50 -8.23
CA GLN A 542 21.59 14.00 -6.99
C GLN A 542 20.94 12.70 -6.49
N SER A 543 19.83 12.29 -7.09
CA SER A 543 19.08 11.09 -6.71
C SER A 543 19.94 9.82 -6.77
N THR A 544 19.79 8.97 -5.75
CA THR A 544 20.48 7.67 -5.70
C THR A 544 19.67 6.60 -6.43
N GLU A 545 20.33 5.52 -6.87
CA GLU A 545 19.66 4.36 -7.47
C GLU A 545 18.55 3.80 -6.58
N ALA A 546 18.78 3.73 -5.26
CA ALA A 546 17.79 3.29 -4.30
C ALA A 546 16.60 4.25 -4.21
N GLY A 547 16.84 5.56 -4.18
CA GLY A 547 15.78 6.58 -4.16
C GLY A 547 14.92 6.56 -5.41
N ILE A 548 15.54 6.46 -6.60
CA ILE A 548 14.83 6.33 -7.89
C ILE A 548 13.96 5.08 -7.88
N ARG A 549 14.53 3.93 -7.46
CA ARG A 549 13.82 2.65 -7.40
C ARG A 549 12.63 2.68 -6.43
N GLN A 550 12.78 3.31 -5.26
CA GLN A 550 11.72 3.42 -4.26
C GLN A 550 10.57 4.31 -4.73
N ASN A 551 10.88 5.43 -5.38
CA ASN A 551 9.87 6.35 -5.91
C ASN A 551 9.13 5.74 -7.13
N LEU A 552 9.88 5.14 -8.06
CA LEU A 552 9.28 4.47 -9.21
C LEU A 552 8.43 3.25 -8.79
N GLY A 553 8.86 2.49 -7.78
CA GLY A 553 8.12 1.34 -7.28
C GLY A 553 7.84 0.32 -8.40
N PRO A 554 6.59 -0.17 -8.54
CA PRO A 554 6.21 -1.08 -9.61
C PRO A 554 5.85 -0.37 -10.93
N ASP A 555 5.88 0.97 -10.97
CA ASP A 555 5.49 1.75 -12.14
C ASP A 555 6.46 1.57 -13.31
N SER A 556 5.94 1.76 -14.52
CA SER A 556 6.72 1.86 -15.74
C SER A 556 6.56 3.26 -16.34
N ARG A 557 7.42 4.16 -15.88
CA ARG A 557 7.48 5.57 -16.24
C ARG A 557 8.91 5.94 -16.62
N ALA A 558 9.08 6.82 -17.60
CA ALA A 558 10.41 7.27 -18.00
C ALA A 558 11.00 8.18 -16.92
N VAL A 559 12.21 7.88 -16.42
CA VAL A 559 12.87 8.72 -15.40
C VAL A 559 13.72 9.77 -16.09
N ILE A 560 13.57 11.03 -15.69
CA ILE A 560 14.21 12.18 -16.31
C ILE A 560 15.13 12.84 -15.28
N LEU A 561 16.45 12.76 -15.47
CA LEU A 561 17.47 13.22 -14.55
C LEU A 561 18.17 14.45 -15.11
N ASP A 562 18.05 15.60 -14.41
CA ASP A 562 18.78 16.82 -14.74
C ASP A 562 20.12 16.89 -14.02
N GLU A 563 21.05 17.71 -14.51
CA GLU A 563 22.34 18.01 -13.86
C GLU A 563 23.07 16.74 -13.35
N PHE A 564 23.12 15.72 -14.20
CA PHE A 564 23.75 14.44 -13.87
C PHE A 564 25.29 14.52 -13.95
N GLU A 565 25.89 15.28 -13.02
CA GLU A 565 27.30 15.64 -13.06
C GLU A 565 28.22 14.76 -12.19
N THR A 566 29.51 14.78 -12.54
CA THR A 566 30.62 14.08 -11.89
C THR A 566 31.22 14.84 -10.70
N ASP A 567 30.40 15.33 -9.77
CA ASP A 567 30.92 15.91 -8.53
C ASP A 567 31.26 14.79 -7.53
N HIS A 568 32.56 14.49 -7.37
CA HIS A 568 33.20 13.64 -6.34
C HIS A 568 32.56 12.27 -5.98
N ARG A 569 31.52 11.80 -6.69
CA ARG A 569 30.75 10.59 -6.36
C ARG A 569 30.58 9.67 -7.58
N GLN A 570 31.69 9.29 -8.22
CA GLN A 570 31.69 8.35 -9.36
C GLN A 570 30.94 7.03 -9.06
N GLU A 571 30.98 6.56 -7.82
CA GLU A 571 30.27 5.36 -7.38
C GLU A 571 28.74 5.47 -7.55
N ARG A 572 28.17 6.66 -7.30
CA ARG A 572 26.74 6.93 -7.48
C ARG A 572 26.35 6.85 -8.95
N LEU A 573 27.11 7.54 -9.80
CA LEU A 573 26.89 7.53 -11.25
C LEU A 573 26.95 6.09 -11.78
N ALA A 574 27.98 5.34 -11.39
CA ALA A 574 28.11 3.94 -11.77
C ALA A 574 26.92 3.09 -11.28
N ALA A 575 26.34 3.38 -10.11
CA ALA A 575 25.15 2.69 -9.61
C ALA A 575 23.91 2.98 -10.47
N VAL A 576 23.67 4.24 -10.83
CA VAL A 576 22.54 4.64 -11.69
C VAL A 576 22.71 4.08 -13.12
N MET A 577 23.93 4.06 -13.67
CA MET A 577 24.19 3.47 -14.98
C MET A 577 24.00 1.95 -14.98
N ARG A 578 24.42 1.25 -13.92
CA ARG A 578 24.11 -0.18 -13.74
C ARG A 578 22.60 -0.43 -13.64
N PHE A 579 21.87 0.48 -12.99
CA PHE A 579 20.42 0.42 -12.92
C PHE A 579 19.78 0.59 -14.30
N ALA A 580 20.19 1.61 -15.07
CA ALA A 580 19.75 1.81 -16.44
C ALA A 580 20.00 0.56 -17.29
N ARG A 581 21.23 0.02 -17.26
CA ARG A 581 21.62 -1.22 -17.96
C ARG A 581 20.67 -2.39 -17.66
N SER A 582 20.29 -2.54 -16.39
CA SER A 582 19.35 -3.59 -16.00
C SER A 582 17.92 -3.31 -16.48
N ALA A 583 17.50 -2.04 -16.48
CA ALA A 583 16.18 -1.62 -16.92
C ALA A 583 15.99 -1.81 -18.43
N SER A 584 17.04 -1.75 -19.26
CA SER A 584 16.93 -1.88 -20.73
C SER A 584 16.28 -3.18 -21.19
N SER A 585 16.52 -4.30 -20.49
CA SER A 585 16.05 -5.64 -20.88
C SER A 585 15.13 -6.33 -19.87
N ALA A 586 14.92 -5.71 -18.70
CA ALA A 586 14.31 -6.29 -17.49
C ALA A 586 13.20 -7.35 -17.73
N GLN A 587 13.65 -8.60 -17.92
CA GLN A 587 12.84 -9.82 -17.79
C GLN A 587 13.06 -10.49 -16.43
N VAL A 588 14.19 -10.21 -15.77
CA VAL A 588 14.57 -10.80 -14.47
C VAL A 588 14.61 -9.70 -13.40
N PRO A 589 13.97 -9.89 -12.24
CA PRO A 589 14.04 -8.93 -11.13
C PRO A 589 15.48 -8.80 -10.62
N VAL A 590 15.92 -7.57 -10.35
CA VAL A 590 17.23 -7.31 -9.74
C VAL A 590 17.14 -7.62 -8.26
N LEU A 591 17.82 -8.68 -7.83
CA LEU A 591 17.88 -9.08 -6.43
C LEU A 591 18.86 -8.17 -5.68
N ARG A 592 18.34 -7.27 -4.83
CA ARG A 592 19.13 -6.55 -3.82
C ARG A 592 18.36 -6.53 -2.50
N GLY A 593 18.99 -7.02 -1.44
CA GLY A 593 18.44 -6.95 -0.09
C GLY A 593 18.46 -5.52 0.45
N THR A 594 17.40 -5.10 1.13
CA THR A 594 17.38 -3.86 1.90
C THR A 594 17.68 -4.15 3.37
N GLN A 595 18.36 -3.23 4.06
CA GLN A 595 18.66 -3.35 5.49
C GLN A 595 17.40 -3.34 6.39
N SER A 596 16.25 -2.86 5.88
CA SER A 596 14.99 -2.74 6.62
C SER A 596 14.06 -3.95 6.51
N GLY A 597 14.45 -5.04 5.84
CA GLY A 597 13.66 -6.27 5.74
C GLY A 597 12.37 -6.19 4.91
N GLN A 598 12.00 -5.04 4.35
CA GLN A 598 10.81 -4.86 3.52
C GLN A 598 11.18 -4.33 2.12
N ALA A 599 11.85 -5.14 1.29
CA ALA A 599 11.97 -4.85 -0.13
C ALA A 599 10.96 -5.69 -0.91
N LEU A 600 9.88 -5.07 -1.36
CA LEU A 600 9.12 -5.63 -2.47
C LEU A 600 10.03 -5.61 -3.70
N GLN A 601 10.34 -6.80 -4.23
CA GLN A 601 11.20 -6.96 -5.39
C GLN A 601 10.36 -6.81 -6.67
N TYR A 602 10.36 -5.62 -7.24
CA TYR A 602 9.72 -5.36 -8.53
C TYR A 602 10.71 -5.48 -9.69
N SER A 603 10.24 -5.99 -10.82
CA SER A 603 10.98 -5.88 -12.09
C SER A 603 10.86 -4.46 -12.60
N VAL A 604 11.97 -3.73 -12.58
CA VAL A 604 11.98 -2.31 -12.98
C VAL A 604 12.06 -2.19 -14.50
N ARG A 605 11.01 -1.64 -15.11
CA ARG A 605 10.93 -1.38 -16.56
C ARG A 605 10.80 0.12 -16.78
N THR A 606 11.90 0.78 -17.10
CA THR A 606 11.93 2.24 -17.32
C THR A 606 12.98 2.60 -18.34
N SER A 607 12.72 3.66 -19.11
CA SER A 607 13.73 4.38 -19.90
C SER A 607 14.25 5.56 -19.09
N LEU A 608 15.52 5.91 -19.26
CA LEU A 608 16.15 7.01 -18.52
C LEU A 608 16.60 8.08 -19.51
N PHE A 609 16.35 9.34 -19.16
CA PHE A 609 16.92 10.52 -19.79
C PHE A 609 17.93 11.15 -18.85
N PHE A 610 19.10 11.50 -19.37
CA PHE A 610 20.14 12.20 -18.66
C PHE A 610 20.46 13.50 -19.39
N SER A 611 20.69 14.58 -18.62
CA SER A 611 21.36 15.79 -19.11
C SER A 611 22.56 16.14 -18.23
N ALA A 612 23.70 16.46 -18.85
CA ALA A 612 24.89 16.92 -18.14
C ALA A 612 25.79 17.81 -19.03
N VAL A 613 26.65 18.64 -18.42
CA VAL A 613 27.68 19.37 -19.18
C VAL A 613 28.74 18.39 -19.69
N ASN A 614 29.26 17.54 -18.80
CA ASN A 614 30.30 16.58 -19.09
C ASN A 614 29.80 15.13 -18.91
N VAL A 615 30.20 14.25 -19.82
CA VAL A 615 29.92 12.82 -19.72
C VAL A 615 31.06 12.16 -18.93
N GLY A 616 30.74 11.53 -17.80
CA GLY A 616 31.70 10.71 -17.07
C GLY A 616 32.10 9.46 -17.85
N LYS A 617 33.21 8.80 -17.49
CA LYS A 617 33.63 7.54 -18.14
C LYS A 617 32.52 6.49 -18.02
N MET A 618 32.01 6.04 -19.17
CA MET A 618 31.04 4.94 -19.26
C MET A 618 31.75 3.65 -19.65
N SER A 619 31.23 2.51 -19.19
CA SER A 619 31.71 1.23 -19.71
C SER A 619 31.12 0.98 -21.11
N PRO A 620 31.79 0.22 -22.00
CA PRO A 620 31.23 -0.12 -23.31
C PRO A 620 29.83 -0.76 -23.21
N ALA A 621 29.59 -1.53 -22.15
CA ALA A 621 28.27 -2.12 -21.89
C ALA A 621 27.18 -1.06 -21.60
N ASP A 622 27.53 0.10 -21.02
CA ASP A 622 26.59 1.20 -20.82
C ASP A 622 26.43 2.03 -22.08
N GLU A 623 27.52 2.36 -22.78
CA GLU A 623 27.50 3.14 -24.03
C GLU A 623 26.66 2.45 -25.11
N THR A 624 26.67 1.11 -25.18
CA THR A 624 25.83 0.34 -26.13
C THR A 624 24.33 0.32 -25.80
N ARG A 625 23.88 0.95 -24.69
CA ARG A 625 22.47 1.00 -24.25
C ARG A 625 21.93 2.42 -24.09
N VAL A 626 22.82 3.41 -24.19
CA VAL A 626 22.52 4.82 -23.98
C VAL A 626 22.80 5.56 -25.27
N LEU A 627 21.78 6.22 -25.79
CA LEU A 627 21.86 7.09 -26.95
C LEU A 627 22.57 8.39 -26.54
N MET A 628 23.82 8.57 -26.99
CA MET A 628 24.65 9.73 -26.66
C MET A 628 24.44 10.86 -27.67
N LEU A 629 23.76 11.93 -27.26
CA LEU A 629 23.38 13.05 -28.13
C LEU A 629 24.13 14.32 -27.75
N GLU A 630 24.91 14.86 -28.68
CA GLU A 630 25.78 16.01 -28.41
C GLU A 630 25.19 17.32 -28.94
N LEU A 631 25.08 18.30 -28.05
CA LEU A 631 24.82 19.68 -28.40
C LEU A 631 26.12 20.48 -28.46
N VAL A 632 26.21 21.40 -29.41
CA VAL A 632 27.26 22.42 -29.48
C VAL A 632 26.75 23.75 -28.91
N ALA A 633 27.66 24.64 -28.51
CA ALA A 633 27.27 25.96 -28.05
C ALA A 633 26.55 26.73 -29.18
N HIS A 634 25.45 27.40 -28.87
CA HIS A 634 24.79 28.29 -29.83
C HIS A 634 25.51 29.63 -29.90
N GLY A 635 25.45 30.29 -31.06
CA GLY A 635 26.03 31.63 -31.26
C GLY A 635 25.22 32.77 -30.63
N ASP A 636 24.43 32.49 -29.60
CA ASP A 636 23.53 33.45 -28.91
C ASP A 636 22.58 34.21 -29.84
N ASP A 637 22.13 33.58 -30.93
CA ASP A 637 21.17 34.17 -31.88
C ASP A 637 19.82 34.47 -31.18
N PRO A 638 19.46 35.76 -31.00
CA PRO A 638 18.23 36.13 -30.29
C PRO A 638 16.96 35.65 -30.98
N GLU A 639 16.96 35.53 -32.32
CA GLU A 639 15.77 35.14 -33.08
C GLU A 639 15.54 33.62 -33.01
N ALA A 640 16.62 32.84 -33.07
CA ALA A 640 16.57 31.40 -32.77
C ALA A 640 16.07 31.15 -31.35
N GLY A 641 16.59 31.90 -30.36
CA GLY A 641 16.16 31.82 -28.96
C GLY A 641 14.68 32.17 -28.75
N ARG A 642 14.19 33.24 -29.37
CA ARG A 642 12.76 33.62 -29.35
C ARG A 642 11.88 32.54 -29.98
N THR A 643 12.31 32.00 -31.12
CA THR A 643 11.57 30.94 -31.81
C THR A 643 11.45 29.69 -30.95
N ILE A 644 12.56 29.19 -30.40
CA ILE A 644 12.57 28.03 -29.50
C ILE A 644 11.69 28.27 -28.28
N THR A 645 11.77 29.46 -27.68
CA THR A 645 10.94 29.83 -26.53
C THR A 645 9.44 29.80 -26.86
N ARG A 646 9.05 30.39 -28.00
CA ARG A 646 7.65 30.40 -28.46
C ARG A 646 7.12 29.00 -28.73
N GLU A 647 7.90 28.18 -29.42
CA GLU A 647 7.52 26.80 -29.73
C GLU A 647 7.47 25.94 -28.46
N ARG A 648 8.38 26.13 -27.50
CA ARG A 648 8.31 25.45 -26.19
C ARG A 648 7.05 25.83 -25.43
N GLN A 649 6.68 27.11 -25.43
CA GLN A 649 5.45 27.58 -24.78
C GLN A 649 4.19 26.92 -25.38
N PHE A 650 4.18 26.66 -26.69
CA PHE A 650 3.11 25.91 -27.34
C PHE A 650 3.00 24.48 -26.79
N PHE A 651 4.13 23.81 -26.52
CA PHE A 651 4.16 22.42 -26.03
C PHE A 651 4.06 22.26 -24.50
N ALA A 652 4.21 23.33 -23.72
CA ALA A 652 4.33 23.28 -22.26
C ALA A 652 3.18 22.56 -21.52
N SER A 653 1.98 22.50 -22.13
CA SER A 653 0.81 21.80 -21.57
C SER A 653 0.33 20.61 -22.41
N MET A 654 1.07 20.23 -23.46
CA MET A 654 0.65 19.21 -24.41
C MET A 654 1.13 17.80 -24.04
N GLY A 655 1.87 17.63 -22.95
CA GLY A 655 2.37 16.33 -22.49
C GLY A 655 1.28 15.24 -22.38
N PRO A 656 0.13 15.49 -21.73
CA PRO A 656 -0.96 14.52 -21.67
C PRO A 656 -1.47 14.08 -23.05
N LEU A 657 -1.48 15.00 -24.03
CA LEU A 657 -1.87 14.69 -25.42
C LEU A 657 -0.80 13.85 -26.14
N TRP A 658 0.49 14.12 -25.91
CA TRP A 658 1.58 13.28 -26.43
C TRP A 658 1.51 11.87 -25.88
N CYS A 659 1.39 11.75 -24.55
CA CYS A 659 1.24 10.47 -23.86
C CYS A 659 0.06 9.68 -24.41
N SER A 660 -1.10 10.34 -24.55
CA SER A 660 -2.31 9.74 -25.13
C SER A 660 -2.11 9.26 -26.57
N TRP A 661 -1.48 10.10 -27.41
CA TRP A 661 -1.17 9.76 -28.78
C TRP A 661 -0.28 8.51 -28.88
N MET A 662 0.73 8.40 -28.02
CA MET A 662 1.61 7.24 -28.01
C MET A 662 0.94 5.98 -27.43
N VAL A 663 0.12 6.12 -26.38
CA VAL A 663 -0.68 5.02 -25.81
C VAL A 663 -1.62 4.46 -26.88
N LYS A 664 -2.33 5.32 -27.62
CA LYS A 664 -3.23 4.92 -28.71
C LYS A 664 -2.52 4.10 -29.79
N ASN A 665 -1.27 4.45 -30.10
CA ASN A 665 -0.50 3.87 -31.19
C ASN A 665 0.46 2.75 -30.75
N VAL A 666 0.45 2.34 -29.48
CA VAL A 666 1.37 1.32 -28.95
C VAL A 666 1.28 -0.01 -29.70
N GLY A 667 0.10 -0.39 -30.20
CA GLY A 667 -0.10 -1.60 -31.00
C GLY A 667 0.68 -1.62 -32.32
N HIS A 668 1.01 -0.44 -32.88
CA HIS A 668 1.83 -0.35 -34.10
C HIS A 668 3.33 -0.43 -33.83
N ILE A 669 3.78 -0.16 -32.60
CA ILE A 669 5.22 -0.03 -32.30
C ILE A 669 5.96 -1.35 -32.48
N ALA A 670 5.41 -2.47 -31.99
CA ALA A 670 6.06 -3.78 -32.12
C ALA A 670 6.26 -4.19 -33.59
N GLY A 671 5.23 -4.00 -34.43
CA GLY A 671 5.32 -4.26 -35.87
C GLY A 671 6.30 -3.32 -36.58
N ALA A 672 6.32 -2.04 -36.21
CA ALA A 672 7.27 -1.07 -36.76
C ALA A 672 8.72 -1.42 -36.39
N ILE A 673 8.98 -1.85 -35.13
CA ILE A 673 10.30 -2.32 -34.71
C ILE A 673 10.76 -3.50 -35.58
N ALA A 674 9.87 -4.47 -35.82
CA ALA A 674 10.19 -5.63 -36.67
C ALA A 674 10.54 -5.21 -38.10
N ALA A 675 9.81 -4.25 -38.69
CA ALA A 675 10.10 -3.72 -40.02
C ALA A 675 11.50 -3.05 -40.08
N PHE A 676 11.86 -2.24 -39.08
CA PHE A 676 13.16 -1.59 -39.02
C PHE A 676 14.31 -2.57 -38.71
N GLU A 677 14.09 -3.62 -37.91
CA GLU A 677 15.09 -4.68 -37.68
C GLU A 677 15.48 -5.37 -39.00
N VAL A 678 14.52 -5.58 -39.91
CA VAL A 678 14.78 -6.14 -41.24
C VAL A 678 15.60 -5.15 -42.09
N ALA A 679 15.22 -3.88 -42.12
CA ALA A 679 15.93 -2.86 -42.89
C ALA A 679 17.38 -2.62 -42.39
N LEU A 680 17.66 -2.85 -41.10
CA LEU A 680 18.98 -2.72 -40.47
C LEU A 680 19.72 -4.05 -40.33
N ALA A 681 19.40 -5.07 -41.13
CA ALA A 681 19.94 -6.43 -40.97
C ALA A 681 21.48 -6.53 -40.97
N ARG A 682 22.18 -5.58 -41.58
CA ARG A 682 23.66 -5.53 -41.68
C ARG A 682 24.35 -5.07 -40.39
N GLU A 683 23.60 -4.44 -39.47
CA GLU A 683 24.15 -3.89 -38.24
C GLU A 683 24.35 -4.96 -37.17
N ASN A 684 25.25 -4.67 -36.20
CA ASN A 684 25.40 -5.49 -35.02
C ASN A 684 24.05 -5.65 -34.30
N SER A 685 23.72 -6.87 -33.85
CA SER A 685 22.43 -7.21 -33.23
C SER A 685 21.95 -6.20 -32.17
N ARG A 686 22.82 -5.67 -31.30
CA ARG A 686 22.39 -4.72 -30.25
C ARG A 686 22.19 -3.31 -30.79
N HIS A 687 23.07 -2.87 -31.69
CA HIS A 687 22.96 -1.57 -32.34
C HIS A 687 21.68 -1.51 -33.18
N ARG A 688 21.42 -2.59 -33.94
CA ARG A 688 20.21 -2.81 -34.71
C ARG A 688 18.94 -2.64 -33.88
N THR A 689 18.84 -3.30 -32.72
CA THR A 689 17.64 -3.17 -31.85
C THR A 689 17.46 -1.75 -31.30
N ASN A 690 18.53 -1.06 -30.90
CA ASN A 690 18.44 0.34 -30.46
C ASN A 690 17.90 1.25 -31.57
N MET A 691 18.52 1.22 -32.74
CA MET A 691 18.14 2.08 -33.87
C MET A 691 16.74 1.75 -34.38
N SER A 692 16.39 0.46 -34.46
CA SER A 692 15.05 0.02 -34.88
C SER A 692 13.98 0.51 -33.92
N THR A 693 14.23 0.49 -32.61
CA THR A 693 13.29 0.99 -31.59
C THR A 693 13.06 2.49 -31.74
N LEU A 694 14.12 3.27 -31.95
CA LEU A 694 14.03 4.73 -32.07
C LEU A 694 13.35 5.14 -33.38
N LEU A 695 13.74 4.54 -34.51
CA LEU A 695 13.15 4.84 -35.82
C LEU A 695 11.67 4.41 -35.87
N ALA A 696 11.33 3.25 -35.30
CA ALA A 696 9.94 2.82 -35.16
C ALA A 696 9.11 3.80 -34.34
N GLY A 697 9.64 4.25 -33.18
CA GLY A 697 8.99 5.25 -32.35
C GLY A 697 8.74 6.56 -33.11
N ALA A 698 9.75 7.06 -33.80
CA ALA A 698 9.65 8.28 -34.60
C ALA A 698 8.63 8.14 -35.74
N TYR A 699 8.68 7.03 -36.49
CA TYR A 699 7.77 6.79 -37.60
C TYR A 699 6.31 6.72 -37.13
N VAL A 700 6.04 5.92 -36.09
CA VAL A 700 4.68 5.76 -35.55
C VAL A 700 4.18 7.06 -34.93
N ALA A 701 5.04 7.84 -34.28
CA ALA A 701 4.65 9.15 -33.74
C ALA A 701 4.22 10.14 -34.84
N LEU A 702 4.87 10.14 -36.02
CA LEU A 702 4.50 11.01 -37.13
C LEU A 702 3.28 10.49 -37.92
N HIS A 703 3.18 9.17 -38.12
CA HIS A 703 2.24 8.60 -39.09
C HIS A 703 1.06 7.86 -38.47
N GLY A 704 1.15 7.45 -37.20
CA GLY A 704 0.10 6.68 -36.51
C GLY A 704 -0.20 5.31 -37.12
N ARG A 705 0.75 4.73 -37.87
CA ARG A 705 0.60 3.44 -38.57
C ARG A 705 1.94 2.71 -38.71
N LEU A 706 1.88 1.47 -39.20
CA LEU A 706 3.06 0.70 -39.57
C LEU A 706 3.72 1.27 -40.84
N PRO A 707 5.07 1.24 -40.92
CA PRO A 707 5.80 1.52 -42.15
C PRO A 707 5.66 0.34 -43.13
N THR A 708 5.65 0.63 -44.42
CA THR A 708 5.95 -0.37 -45.46
C THR A 708 7.44 -0.71 -45.47
N PRO A 709 7.87 -1.87 -46.02
CA PRO A 709 9.29 -2.20 -46.15
C PRO A 709 10.10 -1.12 -46.86
N GLU A 710 9.57 -0.54 -47.95
CA GLU A 710 10.23 0.51 -48.72
C GLU A 710 10.36 1.82 -47.92
N GLU A 711 9.35 2.17 -47.13
CA GLU A 711 9.43 3.32 -46.22
C GLU A 711 10.47 3.11 -45.11
N ALA A 712 10.55 1.90 -44.55
CA ALA A 712 11.53 1.56 -43.52
C ALA A 712 12.96 1.64 -44.07
N GLU A 713 13.22 1.07 -45.25
CA GLU A 713 14.52 1.16 -45.94
C GLU A 713 14.92 2.60 -46.24
N LYS A 714 13.96 3.41 -46.74
CA LYS A 714 14.19 4.83 -47.00
C LYS A 714 14.56 5.58 -45.72
N TRP A 715 13.83 5.37 -44.64
CA TRP A 715 14.10 6.01 -43.35
C TRP A 715 15.48 5.62 -42.78
N VAL A 716 15.88 4.36 -42.93
CA VAL A 716 17.21 3.89 -42.55
C VAL A 716 18.29 4.56 -43.39
N SER A 717 18.07 4.67 -44.71
CA SER A 717 18.99 5.37 -45.61
C SER A 717 19.13 6.85 -45.23
N ASP A 718 18.01 7.52 -44.97
CA ASP A 718 17.98 8.93 -44.56
C ASP A 718 18.70 9.14 -43.22
N ALA A 719 18.61 8.18 -42.29
CA ALA A 719 19.25 8.20 -40.98
C ALA A 719 20.65 7.54 -40.94
N ALA A 720 21.22 7.13 -42.08
CA ALA A 720 22.43 6.30 -42.12
C ALA A 720 23.65 6.96 -41.47
N GLY A 721 23.73 8.29 -41.45
CA GLY A 721 24.79 9.03 -40.76
C GLY A 721 24.77 8.80 -39.25
N ALA A 722 23.61 8.96 -38.62
CA ALA A 722 23.42 8.75 -37.19
C ALA A 722 23.54 7.29 -36.79
N VAL A 723 23.01 6.36 -37.61
CA VAL A 723 23.17 4.91 -37.41
C VAL A 723 24.66 4.57 -37.32
N ARG A 724 25.47 4.95 -38.31
CA ARG A 724 26.93 4.69 -38.30
C ARG A 724 27.64 5.34 -37.11
N LEU A 725 27.29 6.57 -36.75
CA LEU A 725 27.90 7.25 -35.60
C LEU A 725 27.67 6.45 -34.32
N HIS A 726 26.44 6.03 -34.08
CA HIS A 726 26.07 5.25 -32.91
C HIS A 726 26.53 3.78 -32.97
N ALA A 727 27.05 3.30 -34.10
CA ALA A 727 27.69 1.99 -34.19
C ALA A 727 29.10 1.99 -33.55
N GLN A 728 29.81 3.13 -33.54
CA GLN A 728 31.19 3.24 -33.03
C GLN A 728 31.35 2.78 -31.57
N SER A 729 30.37 3.05 -30.71
CA SER A 729 30.39 2.58 -29.31
C SER A 729 30.20 1.06 -29.19
N HIS A 730 29.59 0.43 -30.21
CA HIS A 730 29.45 -1.02 -30.31
C HIS A 730 30.67 -1.69 -30.97
N GLU A 731 31.51 -0.92 -31.66
CA GLU A 731 32.75 -1.36 -32.32
C GLU A 731 33.99 -1.20 -31.42
N ARG A 732 33.89 -0.50 -30.28
CA ARG A 732 34.99 -0.36 -29.31
C ARG A 732 35.48 -1.73 -28.82
N ASP A 733 36.75 -2.01 -29.07
CA ASP A 733 37.41 -3.25 -28.68
C ASP A 733 37.92 -3.17 -27.23
N ASP A 734 37.15 -3.75 -26.29
CA ASP A 734 37.54 -3.83 -24.87
C ASP A 734 38.90 -4.50 -24.67
N ALA A 735 39.24 -5.45 -25.55
CA ALA A 735 40.50 -6.19 -25.52
C ALA A 735 41.66 -5.31 -26.01
N GLY A 736 41.45 -4.56 -27.10
CA GLY A 736 42.37 -3.56 -27.62
C GLY A 736 42.63 -2.42 -26.63
N ASP A 737 41.59 -1.87 -26.01
CA ASP A 737 41.72 -0.84 -24.97
C ASP A 737 42.56 -1.33 -23.77
N ALA A 738 42.39 -2.59 -23.36
CA ALA A 738 43.17 -3.20 -22.28
C ALA A 738 44.65 -3.34 -22.67
N LEU A 739 44.93 -3.74 -23.92
CA LEU A 739 46.28 -3.83 -24.44
C LEU A 739 46.96 -2.46 -24.53
N SER A 740 46.26 -1.46 -25.05
CA SER A 740 46.77 -0.08 -25.12
C SER A 740 47.09 0.47 -23.72
N HIS A 741 46.25 0.19 -22.72
CA HIS A 741 46.53 0.58 -21.33
C HIS A 741 47.78 -0.13 -20.78
N LEU A 742 47.91 -1.44 -21.00
CA LEU A 742 49.09 -2.21 -20.59
C LEU A 742 50.38 -1.64 -21.20
N LEU A 743 50.39 -1.45 -22.51
CA LEU A 743 51.57 -0.97 -23.25
C LEU A 743 51.88 0.50 -22.94
N GLY A 744 50.86 1.31 -22.65
CA GLY A 744 50.99 2.72 -22.29
C GLY A 744 51.41 3.00 -20.86
N TYR A 745 51.41 1.99 -19.98
CA TYR A 745 51.73 2.18 -18.56
C TYR A 745 53.17 2.68 -18.37
N LEU A 746 53.34 3.84 -17.72
CA LEU A 746 54.66 4.46 -17.57
C LEU A 746 55.48 3.72 -16.51
N VAL A 747 56.69 3.31 -16.89
CA VAL A 747 57.65 2.66 -16.01
C VAL A 747 58.98 3.39 -16.10
N SER A 748 59.49 3.78 -14.94
CA SER A 748 60.81 4.38 -14.79
C SER A 748 61.88 3.29 -14.62
N ASP A 749 63.02 3.49 -15.26
CA ASP A 749 64.22 2.68 -15.07
C ASP A 749 64.96 3.06 -13.77
N ASN A 750 66.10 2.42 -13.49
CA ASN A 750 66.87 2.72 -12.27
C ASN A 750 67.57 4.09 -12.32
N ASN A 751 67.64 4.72 -13.50
CA ASN A 751 68.22 6.05 -13.73
C ASN A 751 67.15 7.16 -13.72
N GLY A 752 65.89 6.82 -13.48
CA GLY A 752 64.75 7.75 -13.45
C GLY A 752 64.18 8.10 -14.84
N ILE A 753 64.65 7.47 -15.90
CA ILE A 753 64.13 7.65 -17.26
C ILE A 753 62.83 6.88 -17.39
N THR A 754 61.77 7.55 -17.82
CA THR A 754 60.42 6.98 -17.86
C THR A 754 59.96 6.74 -19.29
N PHE A 755 59.65 5.50 -19.60
CA PHE A 755 59.06 5.09 -20.88
C PHE A 755 57.81 4.23 -20.66
N PRO A 756 56.90 4.14 -21.66
CA PRO A 756 55.79 3.20 -21.61
C PRO A 756 56.30 1.74 -21.50
N LEU A 757 55.57 0.89 -20.80
CA LEU A 757 55.90 -0.52 -20.61
C LEU A 757 56.04 -1.26 -21.95
N GLY A 758 55.29 -0.86 -22.97
CA GLY A 758 55.44 -1.35 -24.34
C GLY A 758 56.82 -1.10 -24.94
N HIS A 759 57.46 0.04 -24.65
CA HIS A 759 58.85 0.32 -25.06
C HIS A 759 59.81 -0.70 -24.44
N TRP A 760 59.69 -0.95 -23.12
CA TRP A 760 60.56 -1.89 -22.42
C TRP A 760 60.38 -3.34 -22.89
N ILE A 761 59.13 -3.75 -23.14
CA ILE A 761 58.79 -5.05 -23.74
C ILE A 761 59.43 -5.17 -25.13
N ALA A 762 59.34 -4.12 -25.96
CA ALA A 762 59.89 -4.11 -27.30
C ALA A 762 61.43 -4.17 -27.31
N CYS A 763 62.09 -3.45 -26.40
CA CYS A 763 63.55 -3.50 -26.22
C CYS A 763 64.03 -4.89 -25.79
N ASP A 764 63.30 -5.54 -24.87
CA ASP A 764 63.60 -6.91 -24.45
C ASP A 764 63.37 -7.93 -25.58
N LEU A 765 62.32 -7.75 -26.38
CA LEU A 765 62.07 -8.56 -27.58
C LEU A 765 63.19 -8.43 -28.62
N ALA A 766 63.65 -7.21 -28.88
CA ALA A 766 64.76 -6.96 -29.82
C ALA A 766 66.06 -7.62 -29.35
N ALA A 767 66.36 -7.53 -28.05
CA ALA A 767 67.50 -8.23 -27.45
C ALA A 767 67.39 -9.76 -27.58
N HIS A 768 66.17 -10.30 -27.46
CA HIS A 768 65.90 -11.72 -27.67
C HIS A 768 66.07 -12.21 -29.11
N LYS A 769 65.77 -11.38 -30.11
CA LYS A 769 65.98 -11.73 -31.53
C LYS A 769 67.45 -11.66 -31.96
N GLY A 770 68.32 -10.96 -31.22
CA GLY A 770 69.68 -10.61 -31.64
C GLY A 770 70.85 -11.41 -31.04
N SER A 771 70.69 -12.24 -30.00
CA SER A 771 71.85 -12.93 -29.38
C SER A 771 71.51 -14.14 -28.48
N LYS A 772 72.46 -15.08 -28.32
CA LYS A 772 72.42 -16.15 -27.30
C LYS A 772 72.25 -15.50 -25.92
N ARG A 773 71.23 -15.91 -25.16
CA ARG A 773 70.89 -15.36 -23.83
C ARG A 773 72.14 -15.03 -23.00
N PRO A 774 72.41 -13.77 -22.65
CA PRO A 774 73.35 -13.44 -21.59
C PRO A 774 72.84 -14.05 -20.27
N ASN A 775 73.75 -14.46 -19.38
CA ASN A 775 73.39 -14.99 -18.05
C ASN A 775 72.73 -13.94 -17.15
N ASP A 776 72.89 -12.64 -17.46
CA ASP A 776 72.27 -11.53 -16.75
C ASP A 776 71.22 -10.83 -17.60
N LEU A 777 70.04 -10.60 -17.03
CA LEU A 777 69.01 -9.77 -17.66
C LEU A 777 69.50 -8.32 -17.74
N GLY A 778 69.53 -7.77 -18.96
CA GLY A 778 69.64 -6.33 -19.17
C GLY A 778 68.46 -5.58 -18.57
N GLU A 779 68.55 -4.25 -18.49
CA GLU A 779 67.54 -3.41 -17.85
C GLU A 779 66.10 -3.60 -18.39
N PRO A 780 65.87 -3.68 -19.72
CA PRO A 780 64.55 -4.02 -20.27
C PRO A 780 64.01 -5.37 -19.79
N GLY A 781 64.86 -6.41 -19.80
CA GLY A 781 64.48 -7.75 -19.33
C GLY A 781 64.19 -7.82 -17.82
N ARG A 782 64.89 -7.00 -17.02
CA ARG A 782 64.57 -6.85 -15.58
C ARG A 782 63.22 -6.19 -15.39
N ILE A 783 62.90 -5.14 -16.15
CA ILE A 783 61.60 -4.46 -16.08
C ILE A 783 60.47 -5.41 -16.49
N VAL A 784 60.62 -6.14 -17.59
CA VAL A 784 59.64 -7.16 -18.04
C VAL A 784 59.45 -8.23 -16.96
N ALA A 785 60.53 -8.74 -16.37
CA ALA A 785 60.47 -9.74 -15.30
C ALA A 785 59.82 -9.21 -14.01
N ILE A 786 60.08 -7.96 -13.60
CA ILE A 786 59.45 -7.30 -12.45
C ILE A 786 57.93 -7.22 -12.61
N HIS A 787 57.45 -7.07 -13.85
CA HIS A 787 56.03 -7.08 -14.17
C HIS A 787 55.45 -8.48 -14.37
N ASP A 788 56.16 -9.54 -13.94
CA ASP A 788 55.76 -10.95 -14.10
C ASP A 788 55.48 -11.34 -15.57
N MET A 789 56.24 -10.75 -16.49
CA MET A 789 56.19 -11.08 -17.91
C MET A 789 57.47 -11.78 -18.35
N ARG A 790 57.39 -12.54 -19.44
CA ARG A 790 58.56 -13.12 -20.10
C ARG A 790 58.24 -13.52 -21.54
N PHE A 791 59.26 -13.56 -22.38
CA PHE A 791 59.17 -14.29 -23.64
C PHE A 791 59.48 -15.77 -23.44
N SER A 792 58.84 -16.62 -24.24
CA SER A 792 59.01 -18.07 -24.18
C SER A 792 59.44 -18.62 -25.52
N PRO A 793 60.65 -19.22 -25.62
CA PRO A 793 61.05 -20.01 -26.79
C PRO A 793 60.60 -21.49 -26.70
N GLU A 794 60.07 -21.93 -25.56
CA GLU A 794 59.75 -23.34 -25.25
C GLU A 794 58.23 -23.63 -25.19
N SER A 795 57.40 -22.70 -25.67
CA SER A 795 55.95 -22.91 -25.79
C SER A 795 55.59 -23.35 -27.21
N GLU A 796 54.47 -24.07 -27.37
CA GLU A 796 53.91 -24.46 -28.68
C GLU A 796 53.68 -23.27 -29.63
N ARG A 797 53.66 -22.04 -29.10
CA ARG A 797 53.56 -20.78 -29.85
C ARG A 797 54.46 -19.72 -29.22
N GLU A 798 55.21 -18.99 -30.05
CA GLU A 798 56.06 -17.88 -29.63
C GLU A 798 55.20 -16.67 -29.23
N GLY A 799 55.54 -16.00 -28.13
CA GLY A 799 54.77 -14.87 -27.62
C GLY A 799 55.27 -14.30 -26.29
N LEU A 800 54.69 -13.17 -25.91
CA LEU A 800 54.84 -12.56 -24.58
C LEU A 800 53.89 -13.26 -23.61
N MET A 801 54.43 -13.82 -22.54
CA MET A 801 53.68 -14.52 -21.50
C MET A 801 53.49 -13.61 -20.30
N ILE A 802 52.24 -13.47 -19.86
CA ILE A 802 51.86 -12.68 -18.70
C ILE A 802 51.26 -13.61 -17.64
N ARG A 803 51.84 -13.61 -16.43
CA ARG A 803 51.46 -14.52 -15.35
C ARG A 803 50.05 -14.27 -14.82
N HIS A 804 49.20 -15.30 -14.73
CA HIS A 804 47.90 -15.19 -14.07
C HIS A 804 48.04 -14.77 -12.60
N GLY A 805 47.20 -13.84 -12.15
CA GLY A 805 47.21 -13.32 -10.79
C GLY A 805 48.53 -12.61 -10.44
N SER A 806 49.11 -11.87 -11.40
CA SER A 806 50.26 -11.01 -11.14
C SER A 806 49.86 -9.76 -10.35
N PRO A 807 50.40 -9.54 -9.13
CA PRO A 807 50.20 -8.28 -8.40
C PRO A 807 50.84 -7.08 -9.11
N ALA A 808 51.85 -7.29 -9.95
CA ALA A 808 52.47 -6.22 -10.72
C ALA A 808 51.55 -5.77 -11.87
N ILE A 809 50.94 -6.72 -12.58
CA ILE A 809 49.96 -6.41 -13.62
C ILE A 809 48.66 -5.89 -13.00
N ASP A 810 48.22 -6.40 -11.85
CA ASP A 810 47.05 -5.85 -11.15
C ASP A 810 47.27 -4.38 -10.74
N ARG A 811 48.51 -3.98 -10.41
CA ARG A 811 48.88 -2.57 -10.19
C ARG A 811 48.81 -1.74 -11.48
N VAL A 812 49.27 -2.28 -12.61
CA VAL A 812 49.16 -1.61 -13.93
C VAL A 812 47.70 -1.26 -14.24
N PHE A 813 46.78 -2.16 -13.92
CA PHE A 813 45.34 -1.99 -14.14
C PHE A 813 44.58 -1.39 -12.94
N GLN A 814 45.27 -0.94 -11.90
CA GLN A 814 44.61 -0.40 -10.70
C GLN A 814 43.76 0.83 -11.06
N GLY A 815 42.54 0.88 -10.53
CA GLY A 815 41.59 1.96 -10.83
C GLY A 815 40.92 1.87 -12.22
N THR A 816 41.17 0.80 -12.98
CA THR A 816 40.50 0.52 -14.26
C THR A 816 39.43 -0.57 -14.13
N LYS A 817 38.61 -0.75 -15.17
CA LYS A 817 37.62 -1.84 -15.27
C LYS A 817 38.25 -3.24 -15.35
N TRP A 818 39.55 -3.34 -15.64
CA TRP A 818 40.29 -4.59 -15.77
C TRP A 818 41.10 -4.97 -14.52
N ALA A 819 40.98 -4.20 -13.42
CA ALA A 819 41.63 -4.49 -12.15
C ALA A 819 41.21 -5.87 -11.57
N ASN A 820 41.94 -6.35 -10.56
CA ASN A 820 41.64 -7.59 -9.82
C ASN A 820 41.53 -8.82 -10.74
N GLY A 821 42.45 -8.98 -11.68
CA GLY A 821 42.47 -10.10 -12.63
C GLY A 821 41.51 -9.99 -13.83
N GLY A 822 40.70 -8.92 -13.94
CA GLY A 822 39.81 -8.69 -15.09
C GLY A 822 40.56 -8.60 -16.43
N TRP A 823 41.80 -8.11 -16.40
CA TRP A 823 42.70 -7.99 -17.55
C TRP A 823 43.04 -9.33 -18.20
N ILE A 824 43.03 -10.46 -17.47
CA ILE A 824 43.35 -11.78 -18.04
C ILE A 824 42.34 -12.13 -19.13
N ARG A 825 41.05 -11.88 -18.85
CA ARG A 825 39.97 -12.14 -19.80
C ARG A 825 40.02 -11.16 -20.97
N ALA A 826 40.22 -9.88 -20.70
CA ALA A 826 40.27 -8.85 -21.74
C ALA A 826 41.43 -9.10 -22.71
N LEU A 827 42.65 -9.29 -22.21
CA LEU A 827 43.82 -9.60 -23.04
C LEU A 827 43.68 -10.95 -23.76
N GLY A 828 43.02 -11.94 -23.14
CA GLY A 828 42.75 -13.24 -23.76
C GLY A 828 41.75 -13.21 -24.91
N GLN A 829 40.99 -12.12 -25.09
CA GLN A 829 40.03 -11.94 -26.19
C GLN A 829 40.67 -11.28 -27.42
N ILE A 830 41.91 -10.80 -27.33
CA ILE A 830 42.61 -10.17 -28.45
C ILE A 830 42.85 -11.22 -29.55
N PRO A 831 42.54 -10.92 -30.83
CA PRO A 831 42.92 -11.78 -31.94
C PRO A 831 44.42 -12.09 -31.91
N GLY A 832 44.78 -13.37 -31.81
CA GLY A 832 46.18 -13.80 -31.67
C GLY A 832 46.63 -14.10 -30.23
N ALA A 833 45.86 -13.75 -29.21
CA ALA A 833 46.09 -14.22 -27.84
C ALA A 833 45.88 -15.73 -27.74
N PHE A 834 46.59 -16.36 -26.80
CA PHE A 834 46.53 -17.81 -26.58
C PHE A 834 46.81 -18.16 -25.11
N THR A 835 46.48 -19.40 -24.71
CA THR A 835 46.79 -19.90 -23.37
C THR A 835 47.80 -21.03 -23.48
N PRO A 836 48.97 -20.97 -22.81
CA PRO A 836 49.93 -22.06 -22.82
C PRO A 836 49.37 -23.37 -22.24
N THR A 837 49.58 -24.47 -22.96
CA THR A 837 49.09 -25.82 -22.63
C THR A 837 49.56 -26.30 -21.25
N ASN A 838 50.82 -25.99 -20.90
CA ASN A 838 51.42 -26.35 -19.61
C ASN A 838 51.70 -25.10 -18.75
N PRO A 839 51.54 -25.17 -17.42
CA PRO A 839 52.03 -24.15 -16.50
C PRO A 839 53.53 -23.89 -16.68
N MET A 840 53.96 -22.64 -16.55
CA MET A 840 55.34 -22.21 -16.77
C MET A 840 55.91 -21.43 -15.58
N ARG A 841 57.25 -21.39 -15.48
CA ARG A 841 57.95 -20.71 -14.39
C ARG A 841 58.18 -19.23 -14.72
N PHE A 842 57.93 -18.34 -13.76
CA PHE A 842 58.25 -16.91 -13.85
C PHE A 842 59.38 -16.56 -12.86
N PRO A 843 60.20 -15.53 -13.13
CA PRO A 843 61.35 -15.18 -12.29
C PRO A 843 61.01 -14.93 -10.81
N ASN A 844 59.87 -14.29 -10.55
CA ASN A 844 59.46 -13.86 -9.20
C ASN A 844 58.42 -14.79 -8.55
N THR A 845 58.30 -16.05 -8.99
CA THR A 845 57.26 -16.98 -8.49
C THR A 845 57.83 -18.34 -8.09
N PRO A 846 57.52 -18.85 -6.87
CA PRO A 846 57.86 -20.21 -6.49
C PRO A 846 56.93 -21.20 -7.21
N GLY A 847 57.45 -21.88 -8.24
CA GLY A 847 56.75 -22.95 -8.97
C GLY A 847 56.30 -22.58 -10.39
N LYS A 848 55.52 -23.48 -11.02
CA LYS A 848 54.94 -23.29 -12.35
C LYS A 848 53.49 -22.80 -12.23
N VAL A 849 53.12 -21.80 -13.02
CA VAL A 849 51.82 -21.11 -12.96
C VAL A 849 51.26 -20.91 -14.37
N ARG A 850 49.94 -20.69 -14.47
CA ARG A 850 49.26 -20.39 -15.74
C ARG A 850 49.55 -18.96 -16.19
N ALA A 851 49.43 -18.72 -17.48
CA ALA A 851 49.70 -17.44 -18.12
C ALA A 851 48.74 -17.20 -19.28
N VAL A 852 48.58 -15.93 -19.66
CA VAL A 852 48.00 -15.53 -20.95
C VAL A 852 49.16 -15.17 -21.88
N GLY A 853 49.14 -15.71 -23.09
CA GLY A 853 50.12 -15.46 -24.14
C GLY A 853 49.59 -14.43 -25.14
N LEU A 854 50.40 -13.44 -25.46
CA LEU A 854 50.16 -12.46 -26.51
C LEU A 854 51.11 -12.70 -27.67
N SER A 855 50.58 -12.64 -28.89
CA SER A 855 51.37 -12.81 -30.11
C SER A 855 52.33 -11.62 -30.30
N LEU A 856 53.50 -11.88 -30.88
CA LEU A 856 54.58 -10.88 -30.96
C LEU A 856 54.29 -9.70 -31.90
N ASP A 857 53.40 -9.89 -32.87
CA ASP A 857 52.87 -8.86 -33.79
C ASP A 857 52.03 -7.80 -33.07
N LEU A 858 51.59 -8.06 -31.84
CA LEU A 858 50.89 -7.10 -30.99
C LEU A 858 51.82 -6.14 -30.25
N ILE A 859 53.14 -6.37 -30.30
CA ILE A 859 54.13 -5.56 -29.57
C ILE A 859 54.65 -4.45 -30.50
N PRO A 860 54.48 -3.16 -30.15
CA PRO A 860 54.96 -2.05 -30.96
C PRO A 860 56.50 -2.00 -30.98
N PRO A 861 57.13 -1.35 -31.97
CA PRO A 861 58.57 -1.11 -31.95
C PRO A 861 58.99 -0.19 -30.79
N PRO A 862 60.26 -0.24 -30.33
CA PRO A 862 60.78 0.69 -29.35
C PRO A 862 60.67 2.14 -29.82
N LEU A 863 60.36 3.07 -28.91
CA LEU A 863 60.22 4.50 -29.24
C LEU A 863 61.49 5.16 -29.80
N ASP A 864 62.69 4.65 -29.47
CA ASP A 864 63.96 5.18 -29.97
C ASP A 864 64.43 4.52 -31.27
N TYR A 865 63.55 3.80 -31.98
CA TYR A 865 63.88 3.14 -33.23
C TYR A 865 64.16 4.17 -34.35
N ARG A 866 65.43 4.33 -34.73
CA ARG A 866 65.81 4.93 -36.01
C ARG A 866 65.88 3.79 -37.04
N PRO A 867 65.10 3.79 -38.13
CA PRO A 867 65.32 2.84 -39.21
C PRO A 867 66.73 3.07 -39.76
N ASN A 868 67.52 2.00 -39.93
CA ASN A 868 68.82 2.07 -40.59
C ASN A 868 68.62 2.68 -41.99
N THR A 869 69.14 3.88 -42.20
CA THR A 869 69.34 4.48 -43.51
C THR A 869 70.58 3.86 -44.15
N GLU A 870 70.50 2.59 -44.52
CA GLU A 870 71.41 1.94 -45.47
C GLU A 870 70.59 0.88 -46.23
N ASP A 871 69.70 1.36 -47.11
CA ASP A 871 69.23 0.70 -48.35
C ASP A 871 68.12 1.57 -49.00
N TYR A 872 68.50 2.76 -49.47
CA TYR A 872 67.82 3.51 -50.53
C TYR A 872 68.86 4.19 -51.42
#